data_AF-A0A9W9D6E3-F1
#
_entry.id   AF-A0A9W9D6E3-F1
#
_cell.length_a   1.000
_cell.length_b   1.000
_cell.length_c   1.000
_cell.angle_alpha   90.00
_cell.angle_beta   90.00
_cell.angle_gamma   90.00
#
_symmetry.space_group_name_H-M   'P 1'
#
loop_
_entity.id
_entity.type
_entity.pdbx_description
1 polymer ?
#
loop_
_entity_poly.entity_id
_entity_poly.type
_entity_poly.pdbx_seq_one_letter_code
_entity_poly.pdbx_strand_id
1 'polypeptide(L)'
;MFNFTPLLGAHSASPASQSLLEFDGGVKVLIDVGWDESFDVGKLKEIERHAPTLSFILLTHATTAHLGAYVHCCKNIPAFTRIPVYATIPVISLGRTLLQDLYASTPLAASIISTESLNESAYAYPSAFPGGSNPNILLQAPTHEEIANYFGLVNPLKYSQPRQPLASPNSPPLNGLTVTAYSAGHTLGGTIWHIQHGMESVVYAVDWNQAREHVLSGAAWLGGPGTGGSEVLEQLRRPTALICSSKGSGKHTNIKGNQRDEALLSMIRETVSKGGSVLIPSDSSARILELSYLLEETWQNEASRADSTSPLKNAKLYLASRTGGATMRYVRSMVEWMDEGIVKEFGAGAADGQDLNKGRASGKDDRGARPPFDFRHFTLLERKTRVTRMLDESEPRVILASDTSLEWGFSKDAIKSLASDERNLIILTERVGELGGTGKGLGRYLWETWNGQNAYTEQGSSTTIIDAPGRTPVRVARTIALEGDEVPLYQQHLARQRQLHNTMGGDATTNMETADVVDDRSSTTSESSEDSEDMVHPHQGKALNTTATLRHARNKVDQTDAEMGVNILTRRKNVHDFEVQGKKGADKMFPIITKRRRADDFGDLIRPEEFARAEEEDNVPGEPSRGDAAKKENTVGQKRKWDGVADAPAEPDSEPEDDPDKVDGPTKVIVGSETLDIRCRITYIDFSGLHDRRTIQTLIPLIKPRNLIFVAGEETETKEIAEELRKTLASIEAGSNFDVFTPAVGIMVDASVDTNAWSVKLSRSMIQNLRWQKVHGLGVVAITGRLQAASLEPPLKEEEDEAPAKKRARLEATPAIPVSQEANDDTPVLDVIPTNMATAVRSVAQPFHVGDLRLADLRKLMKASGMEAEFRGEGILVINGTVAVRKTAAGTIEVDGGAYNFTDPRNSDAATFFKVKRKIYEGLAVVAGG
;
A
#
# COMPACT_ATOMS: atom_id res chain seq x y z
N MET A 1 -12.63 22.29 7.82
CA MET A 1 -11.57 22.36 8.82
C MET A 1 -11.03 20.95 9.00
N PHE A 2 -9.71 20.80 9.07
CA PHE A 2 -9.08 19.52 9.37
C PHE A 2 -7.88 19.69 10.32
N ASN A 3 -7.71 18.70 11.19
CA ASN A 3 -6.62 18.60 12.14
C ASN A 3 -5.73 17.42 11.78
N PHE A 4 -4.42 17.61 11.90
CA PHE A 4 -3.42 16.57 11.71
C PHE A 4 -2.68 16.30 13.01
N THR A 5 -2.53 15.02 13.40
CA THR A 5 -1.78 14.61 14.59
C THR A 5 -0.83 13.45 14.24
N PRO A 6 0.49 13.62 14.35
CA PRO A 6 1.42 12.50 14.23
C PRO A 6 1.38 11.67 15.53
N LEU A 7 1.02 10.40 15.44
CA LEU A 7 0.97 9.48 16.58
C LEU A 7 2.32 8.79 16.83
N LEU A 8 3.12 8.59 15.79
CA LEU A 8 4.46 8.01 15.87
C LEU A 8 5.36 8.53 14.76
N GLY A 9 6.68 8.52 14.99
CA GLY A 9 7.71 8.83 13.98
C GLY A 9 8.15 10.29 13.93
N ALA A 10 7.34 11.25 14.36
CA ALA A 10 7.71 12.66 14.31
C ALA A 10 8.85 13.02 15.29
N HIS A 11 9.85 13.77 14.80
CA HIS A 11 11.04 14.17 15.58
C HIS A 11 11.75 12.98 16.27
N SER A 12 11.68 11.80 15.65
CA SER A 12 12.19 10.55 16.20
C SER A 12 13.16 9.88 15.23
N ALA A 13 14.16 9.22 15.79
CA ALA A 13 15.05 8.34 15.03
C ALA A 13 14.38 7.01 14.64
N SER A 14 13.20 6.70 15.19
CA SER A 14 12.44 5.51 14.81
C SER A 14 11.85 5.66 13.40
N PRO A 15 11.92 4.63 12.54
CA PRO A 15 11.36 4.70 11.19
C PRO A 15 9.84 4.53 11.19
N ALA A 16 9.21 4.16 12.31
CA ALA A 16 7.80 3.85 12.38
C ALA A 16 6.91 5.10 12.18
N SER A 17 5.92 4.97 11.31
CA SER A 17 4.98 6.04 10.95
C SER A 17 3.56 5.67 11.37
N GLN A 18 2.90 6.60 12.07
CA GLN A 18 1.48 6.55 12.40
C GLN A 18 0.94 7.97 12.42
N SER A 19 -0.12 8.24 11.65
CA SER A 19 -0.68 9.58 11.52
C SER A 19 -2.21 9.56 11.61
N LEU A 20 -2.78 10.51 12.33
CA LEU A 20 -4.23 10.70 12.45
C LEU A 20 -4.65 12.00 11.77
N LEU A 21 -5.63 11.89 10.87
CA LEU A 21 -6.25 13.01 10.18
C LEU A 21 -7.72 13.10 10.58
N GLU A 22 -8.12 14.23 11.15
CA GLU A 22 -9.49 14.47 11.59
C GLU A 22 -10.12 15.59 10.75
N PHE A 23 -11.20 15.30 10.04
CA PHE A 23 -11.95 16.29 9.25
C PHE A 23 -13.21 16.75 9.98
N ASP A 24 -13.72 17.91 9.57
CA ASP A 24 -15.04 18.39 9.97
C ASP A 24 -16.13 17.34 9.76
N GLY A 25 -17.07 17.30 10.72
CA GLY A 25 -18.10 16.25 10.78
C GLY A 25 -17.66 14.98 11.52
N GLY A 26 -16.46 14.98 12.11
CA GLY A 26 -15.98 13.90 12.99
C GLY A 26 -15.39 12.70 12.24
N VAL A 27 -15.05 12.85 10.96
CA VAL A 27 -14.42 11.81 10.16
C VAL A 27 -12.95 11.69 10.57
N LYS A 28 -12.53 10.49 10.99
CA LYS A 28 -11.15 10.23 11.43
C LYS A 28 -10.49 9.17 10.56
N VAL A 29 -9.37 9.53 9.96
CA VAL A 29 -8.59 8.67 9.07
C VAL A 29 -7.26 8.37 9.74
N LEU A 30 -7.00 7.08 9.98
CA LEU A 30 -5.68 6.62 10.39
C LEU A 30 -4.87 6.29 9.15
N ILE A 31 -3.68 6.88 9.03
CA ILE A 31 -2.74 6.61 7.94
C ILE A 31 -1.52 5.93 8.55
N ASP A 32 -1.24 4.73 8.03
CA ASP A 32 -0.22 3.80 8.48
C ASP A 32 -0.41 3.25 9.91
N VAL A 33 0.02 2.01 10.08
CA VAL A 33 0.02 1.26 11.35
C VAL A 33 1.44 0.71 11.55
N GLY A 34 2.41 1.63 11.46
CA GLY A 34 3.83 1.34 11.57
C GLY A 34 4.24 0.87 12.96
N TRP A 35 5.31 0.08 13.02
CA TRP A 35 5.91 -0.34 14.28
C TRP A 35 7.42 -0.34 14.18
N ASP A 36 8.09 -0.23 15.31
CA ASP A 36 9.54 -0.27 15.38
C ASP A 36 10.03 -1.60 15.96
N GLU A 37 11.33 -1.83 15.87
CA GLU A 37 11.99 -3.09 16.19
C GLU A 37 12.04 -3.37 17.71
N SER A 38 11.52 -2.45 18.51
CA SER A 38 11.27 -2.66 19.93
C SER A 38 10.04 -3.52 20.19
N PHE A 39 9.07 -3.53 19.27
CA PHE A 39 7.78 -4.20 19.39
C PHE A 39 7.06 -3.87 20.71
N ASP A 40 7.12 -2.60 21.13
CA ASP A 40 6.47 -2.12 22.35
C ASP A 40 4.98 -1.81 22.11
N VAL A 41 4.11 -2.41 22.93
CA VAL A 41 2.65 -2.18 22.95
C VAL A 41 2.34 -0.77 23.44
N GLY A 42 3.20 -0.17 24.27
CA GLY A 42 3.02 1.19 24.79
C GLY A 42 2.84 2.22 23.67
N LYS A 43 3.47 2.00 22.51
CA LYS A 43 3.38 2.87 21.33
C LYS A 43 2.07 2.72 20.55
N LEU A 44 1.30 1.67 20.82
CA LEU A 44 0.00 1.41 20.16
C LEU A 44 -1.19 1.90 20.99
N LYS A 45 -0.97 2.40 22.21
CA LYS A 45 -2.01 2.89 23.12
C LYS A 45 -2.89 3.98 22.49
N GLU A 46 -2.30 4.90 21.71
CA GLU A 46 -3.07 5.95 21.04
C GLU A 46 -3.95 5.37 19.90
N ILE A 47 -3.47 4.36 19.15
CA ILE A 47 -4.29 3.67 18.16
C ILE A 47 -5.47 2.98 18.84
N GLU A 48 -5.22 2.26 19.94
CA GLU A 48 -6.27 1.60 20.73
C GLU A 48 -7.33 2.60 21.23
N ARG A 49 -6.90 3.78 21.69
CA ARG A 49 -7.80 4.86 22.12
C ARG A 49 -8.67 5.39 20.99
N HIS A 50 -8.11 5.53 19.79
CA HIS A 50 -8.82 6.10 18.64
C HIS A 50 -9.65 5.07 17.85
N ALA A 51 -9.32 3.78 17.93
CA ALA A 51 -9.92 2.70 17.16
C ALA A 51 -11.46 2.72 17.09
N PRO A 52 -12.21 2.95 18.20
CA PRO A 52 -13.68 2.98 18.16
C PRO A 52 -14.26 4.13 17.32
N THR A 53 -13.48 5.19 17.11
CA THR A 53 -13.89 6.42 16.40
C THR A 53 -13.34 6.53 14.98
N LEU A 54 -12.52 5.56 14.54
CA LEU A 54 -11.92 5.58 13.22
C LEU A 54 -12.95 5.29 12.13
N SER A 55 -12.91 6.09 11.08
CA SER A 55 -13.75 5.92 9.90
C SER A 55 -13.18 4.88 8.93
N PHE A 56 -11.89 4.98 8.61
CA PHE A 56 -11.17 4.01 7.77
C PHE A 56 -9.65 4.17 7.96
N ILE A 57 -8.89 3.18 7.47
CA ILE A 57 -7.43 3.13 7.54
C ILE A 57 -6.84 3.15 6.12
N LEU A 58 -5.77 3.92 5.92
CA LEU A 58 -4.97 3.92 4.70
C LEU A 58 -3.57 3.37 4.98
N LEU A 59 -3.08 2.44 4.16
CA LEU A 59 -1.71 1.92 4.25
C LEU A 59 -0.87 2.40 3.07
N THR A 60 0.37 2.82 3.33
CA THR A 60 1.24 3.39 2.29
C THR A 60 2.22 2.42 1.67
N HIS A 61 2.99 1.69 2.49
CA HIS A 61 4.11 0.84 2.06
C HIS A 61 4.08 -0.53 2.75
N ALA A 62 4.59 -1.55 2.06
CA ALA A 62 4.81 -2.89 2.62
C ALA A 62 6.15 -2.98 3.37
N THR A 63 6.29 -2.18 4.43
CA THR A 63 7.46 -2.16 5.32
C THR A 63 7.02 -2.16 6.78
N THR A 64 7.90 -2.60 7.69
CA THR A 64 7.62 -2.64 9.15
C THR A 64 7.27 -1.25 9.66
N ALA A 65 7.95 -0.24 9.13
CA ALA A 65 7.73 1.18 9.38
C ALA A 65 6.30 1.68 9.09
N HIS A 66 5.52 1.04 8.21
CA HIS A 66 4.20 1.55 7.80
C HIS A 66 3.04 0.60 8.09
N LEU A 67 3.27 -0.71 8.17
CA LEU A 67 2.21 -1.67 8.49
C LEU A 67 2.61 -2.74 9.52
N GLY A 68 3.76 -2.60 10.17
CA GLY A 68 4.32 -3.56 11.12
C GLY A 68 3.38 -4.00 12.24
N ALA A 69 2.54 -3.08 12.74
CA ALA A 69 1.59 -3.35 13.83
C ALA A 69 0.18 -3.72 13.34
N TYR A 70 -0.08 -3.77 12.03
CA TYR A 70 -1.43 -3.98 11.49
C TYR A 70 -2.07 -5.28 12.02
N VAL A 71 -1.38 -6.42 11.86
CA VAL A 71 -1.89 -7.72 12.32
C VAL A 71 -2.00 -7.78 13.85
N HIS A 72 -1.04 -7.18 14.56
CA HIS A 72 -1.10 -7.07 16.03
C HIS A 72 -2.38 -6.33 16.46
N CYS A 73 -2.71 -5.21 15.80
CA CYS A 73 -3.92 -4.45 16.07
C CYS A 73 -5.18 -5.25 15.74
N CYS A 74 -5.24 -5.96 14.60
CA CYS A 74 -6.37 -6.80 14.23
C CYS A 74 -6.68 -7.91 15.24
N LYS A 75 -5.65 -8.51 15.84
CA LYS A 75 -5.80 -9.61 16.80
C LYS A 75 -6.13 -9.13 18.22
N ASN A 76 -5.47 -8.04 18.65
CA ASN A 76 -5.48 -7.64 20.06
C ASN A 76 -6.41 -6.46 20.37
N ILE A 77 -6.70 -5.58 19.41
CA ILE A 77 -7.56 -4.40 19.62
C ILE A 77 -9.01 -4.74 19.23
N PRO A 78 -9.98 -4.62 20.15
CA PRO A 78 -11.39 -4.89 19.86
C PRO A 78 -11.93 -4.05 18.72
N ALA A 79 -12.78 -4.66 17.88
CA ALA A 79 -13.43 -4.02 16.73
C ALA A 79 -12.50 -3.42 15.65
N PHE A 80 -11.17 -3.59 15.74
CA PHE A 80 -10.23 -3.06 14.75
C PHE A 80 -10.46 -3.67 13.36
N THR A 81 -10.81 -4.96 13.29
CA THR A 81 -11.15 -5.67 12.05
C THR A 81 -12.43 -5.19 11.37
N ARG A 82 -13.28 -4.44 12.07
CA ARG A 82 -14.51 -3.86 11.50
C ARG A 82 -14.24 -2.54 10.76
N ILE A 83 -13.05 -1.96 10.92
CA ILE A 83 -12.68 -0.70 10.29
C ILE A 83 -12.26 -0.98 8.83
N PRO A 84 -12.87 -0.32 7.82
CA PRO A 84 -12.46 -0.48 6.44
C PRO A 84 -11.00 -0.04 6.22
N VAL A 85 -10.19 -0.89 5.59
CA VAL A 85 -8.78 -0.63 5.28
C VAL A 85 -8.61 -0.53 3.77
N TYR A 86 -7.76 0.39 3.30
CA TYR A 86 -7.44 0.58 1.88
C TYR A 86 -5.94 0.58 1.64
N ALA A 87 -5.51 -0.14 0.60
CA ALA A 87 -4.13 -0.23 0.17
C ALA A 87 -4.06 -0.67 -1.30
N THR A 88 -2.89 -0.53 -1.93
CA THR A 88 -2.66 -1.09 -3.27
C THR A 88 -2.43 -2.60 -3.22
N ILE A 89 -2.66 -3.28 -4.35
CA ILE A 89 -2.51 -4.73 -4.46
C ILE A 89 -1.11 -5.22 -4.04
N PRO A 90 0.01 -4.59 -4.46
CA PRO A 90 1.33 -5.02 -4.00
C PRO A 90 1.53 -4.80 -2.51
N VAL A 91 1.03 -3.68 -1.94
CA VAL A 91 1.16 -3.42 -0.49
C VAL A 91 0.44 -4.48 0.34
N ILE A 92 -0.74 -4.94 -0.10
CA ILE A 92 -1.48 -6.02 0.56
C ILE A 92 -0.69 -7.35 0.49
N SER A 93 -0.21 -7.70 -0.70
CA SER A 93 0.38 -9.01 -0.95
C SER A 93 1.78 -9.15 -0.33
N LEU A 94 2.59 -8.10 -0.46
CA LEU A 94 3.94 -8.02 0.09
C LEU A 94 3.91 -7.70 1.60
N GLY A 95 2.91 -6.96 2.08
CA GLY A 95 2.67 -6.75 3.50
C GLY A 95 2.35 -8.06 4.22
N ARG A 96 1.57 -8.94 3.58
CA ARG A 96 1.30 -10.29 4.10
C ARG A 96 2.57 -11.12 4.25
N THR A 97 3.43 -11.17 3.23
CA THR A 97 4.67 -11.95 3.30
C THR A 97 5.64 -11.35 4.32
N LEU A 98 5.75 -10.02 4.39
CA LEU A 98 6.54 -9.32 5.38
C LEU A 98 6.14 -9.70 6.81
N LEU A 99 4.85 -9.64 7.14
CA LEU A 99 4.39 -9.95 8.50
C LEU A 99 4.50 -11.45 8.81
N GLN A 100 4.32 -12.33 7.83
CA GLN A 100 4.63 -13.76 7.99
C GLN A 100 6.12 -13.98 8.31
N ASP A 101 7.04 -13.33 7.59
CA ASP A 101 8.47 -13.41 7.87
C ASP A 101 8.82 -12.85 9.26
N LEU A 102 8.22 -11.71 9.62
CA LEU A 102 8.44 -11.06 10.92
C LEU A 102 8.03 -11.97 12.09
N TYR A 103 6.79 -12.48 12.08
CA TYR A 103 6.28 -13.33 13.16
C TYR A 103 6.96 -14.71 13.19
N ALA A 104 7.43 -15.23 12.05
CA ALA A 104 8.23 -16.45 12.01
C ALA A 104 9.69 -16.25 12.47
N SER A 105 10.19 -15.01 12.42
CA SER A 105 11.60 -14.69 12.69
C SER A 105 11.87 -14.21 14.11
N THR A 106 10.92 -13.54 14.77
CA THR A 106 11.12 -13.05 16.14
C THR A 106 9.89 -13.24 17.03
N PRO A 107 10.06 -13.87 18.22
CA PRO A 107 8.96 -14.00 19.17
C PRO A 107 8.57 -12.66 19.80
N LEU A 108 9.45 -11.64 19.73
CA LEU A 108 9.15 -10.30 20.26
C LEU A 108 8.05 -9.59 19.46
N ALA A 109 7.82 -9.96 18.20
CA ALA A 109 6.73 -9.40 17.40
C ALA A 109 5.34 -9.73 17.97
N ALA A 110 5.23 -10.78 18.80
CA ALA A 110 4.02 -11.08 19.53
C ALA A 110 3.75 -10.10 20.69
N SER A 111 4.72 -9.25 21.05
CA SER A 111 4.69 -8.33 22.18
C SER A 111 4.65 -8.99 23.56
N ILE A 112 5.21 -8.28 24.53
CA ILE A 112 5.08 -8.63 25.95
C ILE A 112 3.79 -8.00 26.50
N ILE A 113 3.03 -8.77 27.29
CA ILE A 113 1.83 -8.25 27.96
C ILE A 113 2.25 -7.16 28.94
N SER A 114 1.56 -6.01 28.86
CA SER A 114 1.89 -4.86 29.71
C SER A 114 1.74 -5.20 31.20
N THR A 115 2.62 -4.65 32.03
CA THR A 115 2.57 -4.83 33.49
C THR A 115 1.26 -4.29 34.06
N GLU A 116 0.73 -3.20 33.49
CA GLU A 116 -0.57 -2.62 33.87
C GLU A 116 -1.71 -3.63 33.70
N SER A 117 -1.75 -4.32 32.57
CA SER A 117 -2.79 -5.32 32.28
C SER A 117 -2.68 -6.59 33.14
N LEU A 118 -1.47 -6.91 33.64
CA LEU A 118 -1.24 -8.07 34.48
C LEU A 118 -1.39 -7.75 35.98
N ASN A 119 -1.11 -6.54 36.44
CA ASN A 119 -1.17 -6.15 37.86
C ASN A 119 -2.54 -6.41 38.50
N GLU A 120 -3.63 -6.23 37.75
CA GLU A 120 -4.98 -6.53 38.24
C GLU A 120 -5.23 -8.04 38.40
N SER A 121 -4.62 -8.88 37.55
CA SER A 121 -4.64 -10.35 37.70
C SER A 121 -3.64 -10.83 38.77
N ALA A 122 -2.54 -10.09 38.96
CA ALA A 122 -1.43 -10.45 39.84
C ALA A 122 -1.85 -10.57 41.32
N TYR A 123 -2.92 -9.87 41.73
CA TYR A 123 -3.46 -9.97 43.09
C TYR A 123 -3.86 -11.40 43.48
N ALA A 124 -4.30 -12.22 42.52
CA ALA A 124 -4.68 -13.61 42.76
C ALA A 124 -3.46 -14.56 42.80
N TYR A 125 -2.34 -14.17 42.20
CA TYR A 125 -1.15 -15.01 42.01
C TYR A 125 0.16 -14.24 42.30
N PRO A 126 0.41 -13.85 43.56
CA PRO A 126 1.57 -13.01 43.92
C PRO A 126 2.93 -13.69 43.68
N SER A 127 2.97 -15.03 43.66
CA SER A 127 4.14 -15.85 43.35
C SER A 127 4.56 -15.77 41.88
N ALA A 128 3.66 -15.39 40.97
CA ALA A 128 3.98 -15.17 39.54
C ALA A 128 4.70 -13.83 39.28
N PHE A 129 4.87 -12.99 40.32
CA PHE A 129 5.61 -11.72 40.29
C PHE A 129 6.78 -11.72 41.28
N PRO A 130 7.90 -12.39 40.98
CA PRO A 130 9.06 -12.36 41.86
C PRO A 130 9.58 -10.91 41.97
N GLY A 131 9.39 -10.27 43.13
CA GLY A 131 9.87 -8.91 43.40
C GLY A 131 9.16 -7.77 42.65
N GLY A 132 7.95 -8.00 42.11
CA GLY A 132 7.17 -6.97 41.39
C GLY A 132 7.63 -6.69 39.95
N SER A 133 8.49 -7.54 39.37
CA SER A 133 8.89 -7.47 37.97
C SER A 133 7.92 -8.22 37.06
N ASN A 134 7.71 -7.73 35.84
CA ASN A 134 6.84 -8.37 34.84
C ASN A 134 7.42 -9.76 34.46
N PRO A 135 6.61 -10.84 34.44
CA PRO A 135 7.04 -12.19 34.05
C PRO A 135 7.40 -12.34 32.56
N ASN A 136 7.29 -11.26 31.75
CA ASN A 136 7.59 -11.24 30.31
C ASN A 136 6.76 -12.27 29.51
N ILE A 137 5.51 -12.45 29.89
CA ILE A 137 4.55 -13.30 29.18
C ILE A 137 4.23 -12.66 27.83
N LEU A 138 4.26 -13.44 26.75
CA LEU A 138 3.95 -12.97 25.41
C LEU A 138 2.44 -13.05 25.14
N LEU A 139 1.93 -12.17 24.27
CA LEU A 139 0.61 -12.41 23.67
C LEU A 139 0.71 -13.58 22.66
N GLN A 140 -0.45 -14.12 22.30
CA GLN A 140 -0.49 -15.18 21.30
C GLN A 140 -0.15 -14.61 19.91
N ALA A 141 0.94 -15.12 19.31
CA ALA A 141 1.31 -14.77 17.95
C ALA A 141 0.17 -15.10 16.96
N PRO A 142 -0.04 -14.28 15.92
CA PRO A 142 -0.98 -14.57 14.86
C PRO A 142 -0.50 -15.76 14.01
N THR A 143 -1.43 -16.64 13.61
CA THR A 143 -1.12 -17.74 12.69
C THR A 143 -1.00 -17.25 11.25
N HIS A 144 -0.38 -18.04 10.37
CA HIS A 144 -0.29 -17.69 8.94
C HIS A 144 -1.67 -17.51 8.29
N GLU A 145 -2.66 -18.30 8.71
CA GLU A 145 -4.06 -18.21 8.26
C GLU A 145 -4.73 -16.95 8.77
N GLU A 146 -4.56 -16.60 10.05
CA GLU A 146 -5.09 -15.35 10.62
C GLU A 146 -4.52 -14.14 9.88
N ILE A 147 -3.20 -14.13 9.61
CA ILE A 147 -2.56 -13.07 8.81
C ILE A 147 -3.22 -12.99 7.43
N ALA A 148 -3.39 -14.12 6.73
CA ALA A 148 -4.03 -14.14 5.41
C ALA A 148 -5.46 -13.59 5.46
N ASN A 149 -6.24 -13.97 6.47
CA ASN A 149 -7.62 -13.50 6.67
C ASN A 149 -7.66 -11.98 6.91
N TYR A 150 -6.77 -11.44 7.75
CA TYR A 150 -6.73 -9.99 8.02
C TYR A 150 -6.34 -9.16 6.79
N PHE A 151 -5.46 -9.66 5.92
CA PHE A 151 -5.14 -9.01 4.64
C PHE A 151 -6.26 -9.18 3.61
N GLY A 152 -7.06 -10.25 3.70
CA GLY A 152 -8.27 -10.45 2.88
C GLY A 152 -9.38 -9.42 3.15
N LEU A 153 -9.37 -8.77 4.32
CA LEU A 153 -10.29 -7.69 4.67
C LEU A 153 -9.90 -6.33 4.06
N VAL A 154 -8.68 -6.20 3.53
CA VAL A 154 -8.18 -4.94 2.97
C VAL A 154 -8.76 -4.71 1.58
N ASN A 155 -9.33 -3.54 1.35
CA ASN A 155 -9.89 -3.16 0.05
C ASN A 155 -8.77 -2.76 -0.92
N PRO A 156 -8.57 -3.50 -2.02
CA PRO A 156 -7.51 -3.19 -2.98
C PRO A 156 -7.85 -1.97 -3.83
N LEU A 157 -6.85 -1.12 -4.07
CA LEU A 157 -6.93 0.04 -4.96
C LEU A 157 -5.85 -0.01 -6.04
N LYS A 158 -6.14 0.63 -7.18
CA LYS A 158 -5.16 0.91 -8.25
C LYS A 158 -4.75 2.37 -8.22
N TYR A 159 -3.57 2.66 -8.78
CA TYR A 159 -3.13 4.05 -8.91
C TYR A 159 -4.09 4.89 -9.75
N SER A 160 -4.20 6.16 -9.40
CA SER A 160 -4.99 7.18 -10.07
C SER A 160 -6.48 6.85 -10.19
N GLN A 161 -6.98 5.93 -9.35
CA GLN A 161 -8.40 5.58 -9.28
C GLN A 161 -9.05 6.26 -8.06
N PRO A 162 -9.89 7.29 -8.26
CA PRO A 162 -10.62 7.90 -7.16
C PRO A 162 -11.66 6.92 -6.61
N ARG A 163 -11.68 6.74 -5.28
CA ARG A 163 -12.62 5.88 -4.59
C ARG A 163 -13.25 6.62 -3.42
N GLN A 164 -14.55 6.45 -3.24
CA GLN A 164 -15.22 6.86 -2.01
C GLN A 164 -15.10 5.71 -0.99
N PRO A 165 -14.47 5.93 0.17
CA PRO A 165 -14.39 4.91 1.20
C PRO A 165 -15.77 4.54 1.75
N LEU A 166 -15.84 3.36 2.33
CA LEU A 166 -17.00 2.90 3.09
C LEU A 166 -16.91 3.47 4.51
N ALA A 167 -18.04 3.91 5.06
CA ALA A 167 -18.09 4.35 6.46
C ALA A 167 -17.98 3.13 7.38
N SER A 168 -17.18 3.23 8.46
CA SER A 168 -17.22 2.22 9.51
C SER A 168 -18.56 2.30 10.26
N PRO A 169 -19.05 1.19 10.85
CA PRO A 169 -20.34 1.15 11.55
C PRO A 169 -20.49 2.20 12.68
N ASN A 170 -19.37 2.62 13.26
CA ASN A 170 -19.33 3.54 14.40
C ASN A 170 -18.92 4.97 14.01
N SER A 171 -18.73 5.25 12.73
CA SER A 171 -18.27 6.55 12.23
C SER A 171 -19.40 7.38 11.59
N PRO A 172 -19.28 8.72 11.61
CA PRO A 172 -20.20 9.59 10.88
C PRO A 172 -20.14 9.35 9.36
N PRO A 173 -21.20 9.73 8.62
CA PRO A 173 -21.22 9.60 7.16
C PRO A 173 -20.09 10.41 6.51
N LEU A 174 -19.43 9.81 5.52
CA LEU A 174 -18.21 10.35 4.90
C LEU A 174 -18.42 11.52 3.91
N ASN A 175 -19.66 12.03 3.77
CA ASN A 175 -20.00 13.26 3.04
C ASN A 175 -19.26 13.51 1.70
N GLY A 176 -19.10 12.47 0.87
CA GLY A 176 -18.45 12.58 -0.44
C GLY A 176 -16.92 12.62 -0.43
N LEU A 177 -16.28 12.27 0.70
CA LEU A 177 -14.83 12.10 0.79
C LEU A 177 -14.33 11.12 -0.27
N THR A 178 -13.28 11.53 -0.99
CA THR A 178 -12.65 10.74 -2.05
C THR A 178 -11.18 10.55 -1.74
N VAL A 179 -10.69 9.32 -1.87
CA VAL A 179 -9.27 8.97 -1.76
C VAL A 179 -8.75 8.52 -3.11
N THR A 180 -7.55 8.96 -3.47
CA THR A 180 -6.85 8.55 -4.68
C THR A 180 -5.40 8.20 -4.33
N ALA A 181 -4.94 7.03 -4.76
CA ALA A 181 -3.55 6.59 -4.57
C ALA A 181 -2.70 6.95 -5.79
N TYR A 182 -1.51 7.52 -5.60
CA TYR A 182 -0.52 7.75 -6.66
C TYR A 182 0.78 7.00 -6.34
N SER A 183 1.60 6.72 -7.35
CA SER A 183 2.87 6.02 -7.12
C SER A 183 3.86 6.89 -6.33
N ALA A 184 4.41 6.34 -5.24
CA ALA A 184 5.43 6.98 -4.42
C ALA A 184 6.86 6.69 -4.89
N GLY A 185 7.08 5.65 -5.71
CA GLY A 185 8.41 5.27 -6.21
C GLY A 185 9.42 4.76 -5.17
N HIS A 186 9.03 4.65 -3.89
CA HIS A 186 9.89 4.12 -2.81
C HIS A 186 9.78 2.59 -2.66
N THR A 187 8.59 2.01 -2.79
CA THR A 187 8.37 0.54 -2.75
C THR A 187 7.44 0.12 -3.89
N LEU A 188 7.44 -1.17 -4.25
CA LEU A 188 6.46 -1.70 -5.21
C LEU A 188 5.04 -1.52 -4.65
N GLY A 189 4.19 -0.83 -5.39
CA GLY A 189 2.85 -0.45 -4.93
C GLY A 189 2.80 0.69 -3.90
N GLY A 190 3.94 1.27 -3.49
CA GLY A 190 3.99 2.35 -2.51
C GLY A 190 3.17 3.58 -2.92
N THR A 191 2.44 4.18 -1.98
CA THR A 191 1.42 5.20 -2.31
C THR A 191 1.66 6.58 -1.71
N ILE A 192 1.42 7.59 -2.54
CA ILE A 192 1.07 8.96 -2.11
C ILE A 192 -0.45 9.04 -2.08
N TRP A 193 -1.04 9.39 -0.94
CA TRP A 193 -2.49 9.53 -0.81
C TRP A 193 -2.92 10.97 -1.07
N HIS A 194 -3.88 11.14 -1.97
CA HIS A 194 -4.63 12.37 -2.13
C HIS A 194 -6.03 12.17 -1.54
N ILE A 195 -6.32 12.92 -0.49
CA ILE A 195 -7.58 12.87 0.24
C ILE A 195 -8.30 14.19 -0.02
N GLN A 196 -9.48 14.08 -0.64
CA GLN A 196 -10.33 15.21 -0.95
C GLN A 196 -11.62 15.13 -0.15
N HIS A 197 -11.89 16.13 0.67
CA HIS A 197 -13.11 16.26 1.46
C HIS A 197 -13.67 17.67 1.32
N GLY A 198 -14.78 17.82 0.60
CA GLY A 198 -15.30 19.15 0.23
C GLY A 198 -14.29 19.96 -0.56
N MET A 199 -13.76 21.02 0.06
CA MET A 199 -12.74 21.91 -0.52
C MET A 199 -11.34 21.69 0.04
N GLU A 200 -11.20 20.79 1.00
CA GLU A 200 -9.92 20.42 1.56
C GLU A 200 -9.27 19.37 0.68
N SER A 201 -8.06 19.67 0.22
CA SER A 201 -7.21 18.75 -0.51
C SER A 201 -5.96 18.50 0.32
N VAL A 202 -5.85 17.31 0.88
CA VAL A 202 -4.70 16.86 1.68
C VAL A 202 -3.91 15.87 0.84
N VAL A 203 -2.61 16.12 0.68
CA VAL A 203 -1.68 15.18 0.04
C VAL A 203 -0.75 14.64 1.12
N TYR A 204 -0.80 13.32 1.35
CA TYR A 204 0.06 12.61 2.28
C TYR A 204 1.13 11.85 1.49
N ALA A 205 2.38 12.29 1.62
CA ALA A 205 3.53 11.78 0.90
C ALA A 205 4.74 11.66 1.85
N VAL A 206 4.73 10.65 2.72
CA VAL A 206 5.82 10.43 3.69
C VAL A 206 7.05 9.89 2.98
N ASP A 207 7.07 8.61 2.62
CA ASP A 207 8.24 7.98 2.00
C ASP A 207 8.05 7.87 0.47
N TRP A 208 8.82 8.66 -0.28
CA TRP A 208 8.73 8.72 -1.74
C TRP A 208 10.09 9.00 -2.37
N ASN A 209 10.27 8.55 -3.61
CA ASN A 209 11.49 8.71 -4.39
C ASN A 209 11.19 9.33 -5.76
N GLN A 210 11.84 10.43 -6.11
CA GLN A 210 11.72 11.01 -7.46
C GLN A 210 12.59 10.26 -8.49
N ALA A 211 13.68 9.65 -8.05
CA ALA A 211 14.60 8.97 -8.93
C ALA A 211 13.96 7.69 -9.47
N ARG A 212 14.25 7.39 -10.73
CA ARG A 212 13.92 6.10 -11.34
C ARG A 212 14.97 5.08 -10.90
N GLU A 213 14.51 3.92 -10.45
CA GLU A 213 15.36 2.78 -10.07
C GLU A 213 15.24 1.66 -11.10
N HIS A 214 15.79 0.47 -10.83
CA HIS A 214 15.78 -0.63 -11.79
C HIS A 214 14.39 -1.24 -11.90
N VAL A 215 13.74 -1.48 -10.75
CA VAL A 215 12.41 -2.10 -10.69
C VAL A 215 11.30 -1.04 -10.58
N LEU A 216 11.55 0.07 -9.88
CA LEU A 216 10.54 1.08 -9.59
C LEU A 216 10.65 2.31 -10.50
N SER A 217 9.49 2.77 -10.97
CA SER A 217 9.35 4.12 -11.52
C SER A 217 9.39 5.17 -10.40
N GLY A 218 9.87 6.37 -10.72
CA GLY A 218 9.86 7.50 -9.79
C GLY A 218 8.44 7.93 -9.41
N ALA A 219 8.34 8.69 -8.32
CA ALA A 219 7.11 9.22 -7.76
C ALA A 219 6.31 10.04 -8.79
N ALA A 220 4.99 9.89 -8.75
CA ALA A 220 4.04 10.47 -9.69
C ALA A 220 3.74 11.95 -9.42
N TRP A 221 4.75 12.75 -9.09
CA TRP A 221 4.61 14.19 -8.89
C TRP A 221 4.53 14.96 -10.21
N LEU A 222 5.33 14.55 -11.19
CA LEU A 222 5.43 15.21 -12.49
C LEU A 222 4.65 14.44 -13.54
N GLY A 223 3.99 15.16 -14.46
CA GLY A 223 3.20 14.57 -15.53
C GLY A 223 4.01 13.60 -16.40
N GLY A 224 3.36 12.50 -16.79
CA GLY A 224 3.96 11.44 -17.59
C GLY A 224 4.36 11.87 -19.02
N PRO A 225 5.05 10.98 -19.76
CA PRO A 225 5.50 11.26 -21.13
C PRO A 225 4.30 11.58 -22.04
N GLY A 226 4.22 12.85 -22.46
CA GLY A 226 3.08 13.41 -23.22
C GLY A 226 2.53 14.71 -22.64
N THR A 227 2.77 14.97 -21.34
CA THR A 227 2.39 16.20 -20.62
C THR A 227 3.61 17.01 -20.21
N GLY A 228 4.49 17.35 -21.15
CA GLY A 228 5.59 18.31 -20.93
C GLY A 228 6.65 17.97 -19.86
N GLY A 229 6.54 16.86 -19.12
CA GLY A 229 7.54 16.29 -18.20
C GLY A 229 8.00 17.15 -17.02
N SER A 230 7.58 18.41 -16.95
CA SER A 230 8.07 19.43 -16.01
C SER A 230 6.97 20.05 -15.16
N GLU A 231 5.71 19.71 -15.42
CA GLU A 231 4.57 20.24 -14.66
C GLU A 231 4.10 19.21 -13.63
N VAL A 232 3.79 19.71 -12.43
CA VAL A 232 3.19 18.91 -11.36
C VAL A 232 1.81 18.44 -11.81
N LEU A 233 1.47 17.19 -11.52
CA LEU A 233 0.16 16.62 -11.83
C LEU A 233 -0.95 17.56 -11.33
N GLU A 234 -1.94 17.85 -12.18
CA GLU A 234 -2.98 18.85 -11.89
C GLU A 234 -3.70 18.57 -10.57
N GLN A 235 -3.94 17.30 -10.26
CA GLN A 235 -4.61 16.84 -9.04
C GLN A 235 -3.79 17.02 -7.76
N LEU A 236 -2.45 17.08 -7.87
CA LEU A 236 -1.52 17.25 -6.75
C LEU A 236 -1.01 18.69 -6.61
N ARG A 237 -1.45 19.59 -7.51
CA ARG A 237 -1.00 20.97 -7.53
C ARG A 237 -1.80 21.81 -6.54
N ARG A 238 -1.11 22.69 -5.80
CA ARG A 238 -1.71 23.62 -4.81
C ARG A 238 -2.67 22.95 -3.81
N PRO A 239 -2.28 21.86 -3.15
CA PRO A 239 -3.12 21.26 -2.12
C PRO A 239 -3.27 22.21 -0.92
N THR A 240 -4.34 22.02 -0.16
CA THR A 240 -4.57 22.72 1.12
C THR A 240 -3.46 22.39 2.10
N ALA A 241 -3.07 21.13 2.20
CA ALA A 241 -1.89 20.72 2.94
C ALA A 241 -1.11 19.61 2.23
N LEU A 242 0.22 19.72 2.31
CA LEU A 242 1.16 18.67 1.95
C LEU A 242 1.81 18.16 3.24
N ILE A 243 1.61 16.88 3.55
CA ILE A 243 2.29 16.17 4.64
C ILE A 243 3.44 15.38 4.00
N CYS A 244 4.67 15.66 4.41
CA CYS A 244 5.88 15.08 3.82
C CYS A 244 6.86 14.59 4.88
N SER A 245 7.59 13.52 4.60
CA SER A 245 8.70 13.11 5.45
C SER A 245 9.84 14.14 5.41
N SER A 246 10.60 14.26 6.50
CA SER A 246 11.90 14.95 6.50
C SER A 246 13.09 13.99 6.54
N LYS A 247 12.84 12.67 6.56
CA LYS A 247 13.84 11.61 6.60
C LYS A 247 14.76 11.69 5.39
N GLY A 248 16.08 11.60 5.61
CA GLY A 248 17.06 11.65 4.51
C GLY A 248 17.40 13.07 4.04
N SER A 249 16.85 14.11 4.68
CA SER A 249 17.19 15.51 4.37
C SER A 249 18.51 16.02 4.98
N GLY A 250 19.24 15.14 5.68
CA GLY A 250 20.53 15.42 6.29
C GLY A 250 21.63 15.80 5.30
N LYS A 251 22.83 16.11 5.82
CA LYS A 251 23.98 16.60 5.04
C LYS A 251 24.68 15.54 4.19
N HIS A 252 24.24 14.28 4.23
CA HIS A 252 24.78 13.23 3.38
C HIS A 252 24.29 13.44 1.95
N THR A 253 25.21 13.66 1.02
CA THR A 253 24.86 13.76 -0.40
C THR A 253 24.74 12.36 -0.97
N ASN A 254 23.54 12.01 -1.45
CA ASN A 254 23.35 10.73 -2.12
C ASN A 254 24.13 10.68 -3.44
N ILE A 255 24.86 9.57 -3.61
CA ILE A 255 25.58 9.27 -4.83
C ILE A 255 24.52 8.98 -5.92
N LYS A 256 24.74 9.48 -7.14
CA LYS A 256 23.83 9.22 -8.27
C LYS A 256 23.69 7.72 -8.53
N GLY A 257 22.49 7.25 -8.86
CA GLY A 257 22.14 5.82 -9.05
C GLY A 257 23.24 4.95 -9.67
N ASN A 258 23.64 5.20 -10.93
CA ASN A 258 24.65 4.34 -11.58
C ASN A 258 26.02 4.33 -10.87
N GLN A 259 26.42 5.44 -10.24
CA GLN A 259 27.67 5.51 -9.48
C GLN A 259 27.55 4.76 -8.14
N ARG A 260 26.36 4.80 -7.52
CA ARG A 260 26.03 4.03 -6.32
C ARG A 260 26.10 2.53 -6.60
N ASP A 261 25.50 2.10 -7.71
CA ASP A 261 25.44 0.69 -8.09
C ASP A 261 26.85 0.14 -8.39
N GLU A 262 27.67 0.87 -9.14
CA GLU A 262 29.06 0.46 -9.36
C GLU A 262 29.91 0.46 -8.09
N ALA A 263 29.67 1.38 -7.14
CA ALA A 263 30.35 1.37 -5.86
C ALA A 263 30.01 0.10 -5.06
N LEU A 264 28.73 -0.29 -4.99
CA LEU A 264 28.28 -1.53 -4.37
C LEU A 264 28.98 -2.74 -5.02
N LEU A 265 28.89 -2.85 -6.35
CA LEU A 265 29.44 -3.98 -7.10
C LEU A 265 30.97 -4.05 -6.99
N SER A 266 31.65 -2.92 -7.00
CA SER A 266 33.11 -2.84 -6.82
C SER A 266 33.54 -3.40 -5.47
N MET A 267 32.87 -3.03 -4.38
CA MET A 267 33.18 -3.53 -3.02
C MET A 267 32.88 -5.02 -2.86
N ILE A 268 31.82 -5.51 -3.51
CA ILE A 268 31.51 -6.94 -3.56
C ILE A 268 32.64 -7.70 -4.29
N ARG A 269 33.02 -7.25 -5.50
CA ARG A 269 34.10 -7.86 -6.29
C ARG A 269 35.41 -7.91 -5.50
N GLU A 270 35.78 -6.82 -4.83
CA GLU A 270 36.99 -6.75 -4.02
C GLU A 270 36.95 -7.73 -2.84
N THR A 271 35.85 -7.80 -2.10
CA THR A 271 35.72 -8.68 -0.93
C THR A 271 35.73 -10.15 -1.32
N VAL A 272 35.02 -10.50 -2.39
CA VAL A 272 35.02 -11.86 -2.95
C VAL A 272 36.42 -12.25 -3.44
N SER A 273 37.16 -11.32 -4.07
CA SER A 273 38.53 -11.59 -4.53
C SER A 273 39.51 -11.93 -3.39
N LYS A 274 39.25 -11.40 -2.18
CA LYS A 274 40.00 -11.69 -0.95
C LYS A 274 39.56 -13.00 -0.27
N GLY A 275 38.57 -13.70 -0.84
CA GLY A 275 37.95 -14.90 -0.27
C GLY A 275 37.05 -14.62 0.93
N GLY A 276 36.60 -13.37 1.11
CA GLY A 276 35.65 -12.98 2.14
C GLY A 276 34.19 -13.11 1.67
N SER A 277 33.27 -13.12 2.63
CA SER A 277 31.83 -13.12 2.39
C SER A 277 31.24 -11.72 2.59
N VAL A 278 30.16 -11.41 1.86
CA VAL A 278 29.45 -10.14 1.97
C VAL A 278 28.05 -10.38 2.53
N LEU A 279 27.67 -9.63 3.56
CA LEU A 279 26.32 -9.58 4.10
C LEU A 279 25.67 -8.23 3.76
N ILE A 280 24.49 -8.28 3.15
CA ILE A 280 23.66 -7.13 2.83
C ILE A 280 22.32 -7.31 3.57
N PRO A 281 22.15 -6.71 4.76
CA PRO A 281 20.84 -6.67 5.42
C PRO A 281 19.86 -5.84 4.58
N SER A 282 18.68 -6.39 4.32
CA SER A 282 17.59 -5.73 3.62
C SER A 282 16.27 -6.16 4.26
N ASP A 283 15.21 -5.41 4.00
CA ASP A 283 13.85 -5.83 4.31
C ASP A 283 13.46 -7.11 3.52
N SER A 284 12.29 -7.71 3.77
CA SER A 284 11.89 -8.96 3.11
C SER A 284 10.93 -8.80 1.93
N SER A 285 10.44 -7.57 1.64
CA SER A 285 9.28 -7.35 0.76
C SER A 285 9.41 -6.21 -0.25
N ALA A 286 10.35 -5.28 -0.06
CA ALA A 286 10.47 -3.99 -0.75
C ALA A 286 11.87 -3.75 -1.35
N ARG A 287 12.88 -3.27 -0.61
CA ARG A 287 14.22 -2.94 -1.18
C ARG A 287 15.00 -4.18 -1.60
N ILE A 288 14.67 -5.32 -1.02
CA ILE A 288 15.19 -6.62 -1.46
C ILE A 288 14.94 -6.87 -2.95
N LEU A 289 13.86 -6.32 -3.52
CA LEU A 289 13.53 -6.47 -4.93
C LEU A 289 14.51 -5.72 -5.85
N GLU A 290 14.86 -4.50 -5.50
CA GLU A 290 15.85 -3.70 -6.25
C GLU A 290 17.24 -4.32 -6.17
N LEU A 291 17.67 -4.70 -4.95
CA LEU A 291 18.98 -5.30 -4.72
C LEU A 291 19.11 -6.66 -5.39
N SER A 292 18.08 -7.51 -5.32
CA SER A 292 18.07 -8.82 -5.98
C SER A 292 18.07 -8.68 -7.50
N TYR A 293 17.31 -7.73 -8.06
CA TYR A 293 17.32 -7.49 -9.50
C TYR A 293 18.71 -7.03 -9.98
N LEU A 294 19.30 -6.03 -9.32
CA LEU A 294 20.64 -5.52 -9.65
C LEU A 294 21.74 -6.60 -9.58
N LEU A 295 21.72 -7.41 -8.52
CA LEU A 295 22.70 -8.48 -8.33
C LEU A 295 22.52 -9.61 -9.35
N GLU A 296 21.29 -10.03 -9.64
CA GLU A 296 21.04 -11.05 -10.66
C GLU A 296 21.48 -10.58 -12.05
N GLU A 297 21.12 -9.35 -12.44
CA GLU A 297 21.51 -8.78 -13.73
C GLU A 297 23.04 -8.73 -13.86
N THR A 298 23.73 -8.30 -12.79
CA THR A 298 25.19 -8.27 -12.77
C THR A 298 25.81 -9.66 -12.89
N TRP A 299 25.31 -10.64 -12.13
CA TRP A 299 25.79 -12.02 -12.22
C TRP A 299 25.57 -12.61 -13.61
N GLN A 300 24.40 -12.40 -14.21
CA GLN A 300 24.08 -12.85 -15.57
C GLN A 300 25.02 -12.20 -16.61
N ASN A 301 25.26 -10.89 -16.50
CA ASN A 301 26.15 -10.14 -17.40
C ASN A 301 27.61 -10.59 -17.28
N GLU A 302 28.07 -10.93 -16.08
CA GLU A 302 29.45 -11.35 -15.85
C GLU A 302 29.68 -12.85 -16.12
N ALA A 303 28.67 -13.70 -15.88
CA ALA A 303 28.70 -15.13 -16.18
C ALA A 303 28.68 -15.43 -17.69
N SER A 304 27.90 -14.65 -18.46
CA SER A 304 27.79 -14.80 -19.92
C SER A 304 29.05 -14.35 -20.68
N ARG A 305 29.89 -13.49 -20.09
CA ARG A 305 31.17 -13.06 -20.68
C ARG A 305 32.21 -14.17 -20.57
N ALA A 306 32.51 -14.81 -21.71
CA ALA A 306 33.47 -15.92 -21.83
C ALA A 306 34.90 -15.57 -21.39
N ASP A 307 35.30 -14.29 -21.48
CA ASP A 307 36.64 -13.78 -21.14
C ASP A 307 36.77 -13.18 -19.73
N SER A 308 35.72 -13.20 -18.91
CA SER A 308 35.79 -12.56 -17.58
C SER A 308 36.55 -13.44 -16.58
N THR A 309 37.72 -12.97 -16.13
CA THR A 309 38.39 -13.35 -14.88
C THR A 309 37.66 -12.78 -13.66
N SER A 310 36.33 -12.63 -13.75
CA SER A 310 35.56 -11.99 -12.70
C SER A 310 35.58 -12.86 -11.43
N PRO A 311 35.87 -12.27 -10.26
CA PRO A 311 35.81 -12.98 -8.98
C PRO A 311 34.40 -13.51 -8.68
N LEU A 312 33.36 -12.96 -9.29
CA LEU A 312 31.96 -13.31 -9.01
C LEU A 312 31.57 -14.70 -9.54
N LYS A 313 32.28 -15.25 -10.53
CA LYS A 313 32.04 -16.62 -11.04
C LYS A 313 32.27 -17.70 -9.97
N ASN A 314 33.15 -17.42 -9.01
CA ASN A 314 33.50 -18.35 -7.95
C ASN A 314 32.67 -18.13 -6.67
N ALA A 315 31.86 -17.08 -6.62
CA ALA A 315 31.02 -16.76 -5.47
C ALA A 315 29.56 -17.14 -5.71
N LYS A 316 28.94 -17.72 -4.68
CA LYS A 316 27.51 -18.03 -4.67
C LYS A 316 26.71 -16.84 -4.14
N LEU A 317 25.52 -16.65 -4.73
CA LEU A 317 24.60 -15.58 -4.38
C LEU A 317 23.38 -16.18 -3.67
N TYR A 318 23.08 -15.70 -2.47
CA TYR A 318 21.99 -16.21 -1.63
C TYR A 318 21.01 -15.11 -1.28
N LEU A 319 19.72 -15.45 -1.29
CA LEU A 319 18.65 -14.61 -0.74
C LEU A 319 18.01 -15.39 0.40
N ALA A 320 18.20 -14.90 1.63
CA ALA A 320 17.72 -15.52 2.84
C ALA A 320 16.53 -14.73 3.41
N SER A 321 15.33 -15.29 3.31
CA SER A 321 14.10 -14.79 3.94
C SER A 321 13.13 -15.96 4.11
N ARG A 322 12.39 -16.05 5.24
CA ARG A 322 11.44 -17.16 5.49
C ARG A 322 10.34 -17.23 4.42
N THR A 323 10.01 -16.09 3.80
CA THR A 323 8.96 -15.97 2.78
C THR A 323 9.50 -15.60 1.39
N GLY A 324 10.79 -15.86 1.13
CA GLY A 324 11.46 -15.45 -0.11
C GLY A 324 10.75 -15.97 -1.37
N GLY A 325 10.42 -17.26 -1.42
CA GLY A 325 9.74 -17.88 -2.57
C GLY A 325 8.33 -17.34 -2.79
N ALA A 326 7.56 -17.15 -1.72
CA ALA A 326 6.23 -16.54 -1.79
C ALA A 326 6.29 -15.09 -2.32
N THR A 327 7.25 -14.31 -1.82
CA THR A 327 7.46 -12.91 -2.25
C THR A 327 7.79 -12.84 -3.74
N MET A 328 8.74 -13.65 -4.23
CA MET A 328 9.10 -13.68 -5.65
C MET A 328 7.96 -14.19 -6.53
N ARG A 329 7.08 -15.06 -6.02
CA ARG A 329 5.87 -15.48 -6.74
C ARG A 329 4.87 -14.34 -6.90
N TYR A 330 4.62 -13.53 -5.87
CA TYR A 330 3.71 -12.38 -5.97
C TYR A 330 4.26 -11.30 -6.91
N VAL A 331 5.55 -10.97 -6.78
CA VAL A 331 6.21 -9.95 -7.60
C VAL A 331 6.13 -10.30 -9.08
N ARG A 332 6.33 -11.57 -9.44
CA ARG A 332 6.16 -12.08 -10.82
C ARG A 332 4.76 -11.89 -11.40
N SER A 333 3.73 -11.83 -10.56
CA SER A 333 2.35 -11.61 -10.99
C SER A 333 1.94 -10.13 -11.09
N MET A 334 2.80 -9.20 -10.64
CA MET A 334 2.49 -7.77 -10.49
C MET A 334 3.44 -6.90 -11.32
N VAL A 335 3.85 -7.39 -12.49
CA VAL A 335 4.81 -6.68 -13.37
C VAL A 335 4.23 -5.34 -13.84
N GLU A 336 2.91 -5.17 -13.91
CA GLU A 336 2.26 -3.93 -14.30
C GLU A 336 2.50 -2.75 -13.33
N TRP A 337 3.00 -3.04 -12.12
CA TRP A 337 3.34 -2.04 -11.11
C TRP A 337 4.81 -1.61 -11.15
N MET A 338 5.62 -2.26 -11.98
CA MET A 338 7.04 -2.01 -12.15
C MET A 338 7.31 -0.93 -13.19
N ASP A 339 8.58 -0.59 -13.32
CA ASP A 339 9.05 0.35 -14.30
C ASP A 339 8.70 -0.05 -15.75
N GLU A 340 8.36 0.95 -16.58
CA GLU A 340 8.00 0.74 -17.97
C GLU A 340 9.05 -0.06 -18.77
N GLY A 341 10.33 -0.01 -18.37
CA GLY A 341 11.40 -0.79 -19.00
C GLY A 341 11.17 -2.29 -18.86
N ILE A 342 10.92 -2.75 -17.63
CA ILE A 342 10.61 -4.16 -17.34
C ILE A 342 9.29 -4.57 -18.00
N VAL A 343 8.27 -3.71 -17.95
CA VAL A 343 6.97 -3.97 -18.58
C VAL A 343 7.13 -4.14 -20.10
N LYS A 344 7.94 -3.30 -20.76
CA LYS A 344 8.19 -3.39 -22.20
C LYS A 344 9.00 -4.62 -22.59
N GLU A 345 10.04 -4.96 -21.82
CA GLU A 345 10.85 -6.16 -22.06
C GLU A 345 10.00 -7.44 -21.98
N PHE A 346 9.17 -7.53 -20.94
CA PHE A 346 8.26 -8.67 -20.77
C PHE A 346 7.14 -8.68 -21.81
N GLY A 347 6.53 -7.52 -22.09
CA GLY A 347 5.47 -7.39 -23.10
C GLY A 347 5.95 -7.74 -24.52
N ALA A 348 7.20 -7.41 -24.85
CA ALA A 348 7.82 -7.79 -26.12
C ALA A 348 8.10 -9.30 -26.21
N GLY A 349 8.57 -9.92 -25.12
CA GLY A 349 8.78 -11.37 -25.05
C GLY A 349 7.49 -12.19 -25.18
N ALA A 350 6.35 -11.67 -24.69
CA ALA A 350 5.04 -12.33 -24.80
C ALA A 350 4.45 -12.28 -26.23
N ALA A 351 4.77 -11.24 -27.01
CA ALA A 351 4.30 -11.09 -28.39
C ALA A 351 5.01 -12.06 -29.36
N ASP A 352 6.31 -12.31 -29.15
CA ASP A 352 7.10 -13.26 -29.95
C ASP A 352 6.74 -14.74 -29.65
N GLY A 353 6.02 -15.00 -28.55
CA GLY A 353 5.60 -16.35 -28.14
C GLY A 353 4.36 -16.91 -28.86
N GLN A 354 3.63 -16.10 -29.63
CA GLN A 354 2.42 -16.56 -30.36
C GLN A 354 2.70 -17.13 -31.75
N ASP A 355 3.92 -17.02 -32.29
CA ASP A 355 4.28 -17.53 -33.63
C ASP A 355 5.11 -18.84 -33.63
N LEU A 356 5.28 -19.50 -32.46
CA LEU A 356 6.10 -20.72 -32.33
C LEU A 356 5.32 -22.04 -32.48
N ASN A 357 4.41 -22.13 -33.46
CA ASN A 357 3.81 -23.41 -33.86
C ASN A 357 4.23 -23.90 -35.26
N LYS A 358 5.42 -23.49 -35.74
CA LYS A 358 6.07 -24.10 -36.91
C LYS A 358 7.56 -24.30 -36.69
N GLY A 359 7.96 -25.58 -36.58
CA GLY A 359 9.29 -26.02 -37.00
C GLY A 359 10.22 -26.46 -35.87
N ARG A 360 10.22 -27.76 -35.57
CA ARG A 360 11.40 -28.46 -35.04
C ARG A 360 12.58 -28.24 -35.99
N ALA A 361 13.63 -27.55 -35.53
CA ALA A 361 15.04 -27.95 -35.60
C ALA A 361 16.00 -26.79 -35.35
N SER A 362 17.03 -27.08 -34.53
CA SER A 362 18.35 -26.43 -34.48
C SER A 362 18.55 -25.27 -33.50
N GLY A 363 19.53 -25.44 -32.60
CA GLY A 363 20.23 -24.34 -31.93
C GLY A 363 19.76 -24.02 -30.51
N LYS A 364 20.51 -24.52 -29.53
CA LYS A 364 20.39 -24.20 -28.10
C LYS A 364 20.97 -22.79 -27.85
N ASP A 365 20.27 -21.74 -28.26
CA ASP A 365 20.50 -20.37 -27.79
C ASP A 365 19.35 -20.01 -26.84
N ASP A 366 19.60 -20.08 -25.54
CA ASP A 366 18.70 -19.76 -24.41
C ASP A 366 18.50 -18.23 -24.29
N ARG A 367 18.21 -17.56 -25.42
CA ARG A 367 18.01 -16.10 -25.56
C ARG A 367 16.53 -15.72 -25.71
N GLY A 368 15.62 -16.51 -25.14
CA GLY A 368 14.26 -16.03 -24.89
C GLY A 368 14.29 -15.05 -23.71
N ALA A 369 13.64 -13.90 -23.84
CA ALA A 369 13.44 -12.98 -22.73
C ALA A 369 12.69 -13.71 -21.61
N ARG A 370 13.34 -13.91 -20.46
CA ARG A 370 12.74 -14.61 -19.32
C ARG A 370 11.86 -13.64 -18.52
N PRO A 371 10.86 -14.16 -17.78
CA PRO A 371 10.08 -13.33 -16.88
C PRO A 371 11.00 -12.67 -15.84
N PRO A 372 10.75 -11.40 -15.47
CA PRO A 372 11.50 -10.73 -14.41
C PRO A 372 11.33 -11.49 -13.09
N PHE A 373 12.34 -11.44 -12.20
CA PHE A 373 12.37 -12.16 -10.91
C PHE A 373 12.37 -13.70 -11.02
N ASP A 374 12.74 -14.25 -12.18
CA ASP A 374 13.12 -15.66 -12.32
C ASP A 374 14.65 -15.81 -12.23
N PHE A 375 15.14 -15.85 -10.99
CA PHE A 375 16.57 -15.82 -10.71
C PHE A 375 17.27 -17.14 -11.06
N ARG A 376 18.38 -17.07 -11.80
CA ARG A 376 19.25 -18.22 -12.11
C ARG A 376 20.38 -18.36 -11.11
N HIS A 377 20.89 -17.24 -10.59
CA HIS A 377 22.08 -17.22 -9.76
C HIS A 377 21.75 -17.16 -8.27
N PHE A 378 20.61 -16.57 -7.90
CA PHE A 378 20.14 -16.63 -6.52
C PHE A 378 19.74 -18.04 -6.09
N THR A 379 20.32 -18.48 -4.98
CA THR A 379 19.78 -19.59 -4.20
C THR A 379 18.89 -19.05 -3.08
N LEU A 380 17.60 -19.36 -3.13
CA LEU A 380 16.63 -18.96 -2.11
C LEU A 380 16.78 -19.84 -0.85
N LEU A 381 16.89 -19.20 0.32
CA LEU A 381 16.99 -19.85 1.63
C LEU A 381 15.84 -19.42 2.54
N GLU A 382 14.90 -20.34 2.77
CA GLU A 382 13.70 -20.07 3.59
C GLU A 382 13.77 -20.70 5.00
N ARG A 383 14.61 -21.71 5.18
CA ARG A 383 14.72 -22.45 6.45
C ARG A 383 16.02 -22.10 7.18
N LYS A 384 15.93 -21.88 8.49
CA LYS A 384 17.08 -21.60 9.38
C LYS A 384 18.17 -22.66 9.26
N THR A 385 17.80 -23.94 9.18
CA THR A 385 18.74 -25.06 9.02
C THR A 385 19.60 -24.96 7.76
N ARG A 386 19.00 -24.52 6.64
CA ARG A 386 19.74 -24.29 5.38
C ARG A 386 20.66 -23.08 5.47
N VAL A 387 20.24 -22.03 6.18
CA VAL A 387 21.08 -20.85 6.45
C VAL A 387 22.29 -21.26 7.29
N THR A 388 22.12 -21.99 8.40
CA THR A 388 23.24 -22.47 9.22
C THR A 388 24.21 -23.33 8.41
N ARG A 389 23.70 -24.30 7.64
CA ARG A 389 24.52 -25.15 6.77
C ARG A 389 25.30 -24.34 5.75
N MET A 390 24.66 -23.33 5.15
CA MET A 390 25.33 -22.41 4.26
C MET A 390 26.44 -21.69 5.05
N LEU A 391 26.16 -21.05 6.18
CA LEU A 391 27.16 -20.33 6.99
C LEU A 391 28.37 -21.19 7.43
N ASP A 392 28.22 -22.50 7.57
CA ASP A 392 29.31 -23.43 7.93
C ASP A 392 30.28 -23.73 6.77
N GLU A 393 29.86 -23.52 5.51
CA GLU A 393 30.74 -23.69 4.36
C GLU A 393 31.83 -22.59 4.35
N SER A 394 33.03 -22.85 3.82
CA SER A 394 34.13 -21.86 3.80
C SER A 394 34.27 -21.06 2.49
N GLU A 395 33.31 -21.20 1.57
CA GLU A 395 33.34 -20.56 0.26
C GLU A 395 32.97 -19.07 0.31
N PRO A 396 33.52 -18.22 -0.58
CA PRO A 396 33.12 -16.82 -0.69
C PRO A 396 31.69 -16.73 -1.23
N ARG A 397 30.90 -15.84 -0.63
CA ARG A 397 29.48 -15.71 -0.95
C ARG A 397 28.97 -14.28 -0.74
N VAL A 398 27.82 -14.01 -1.32
CA VAL A 398 27.06 -12.79 -1.10
C VAL A 398 25.68 -13.17 -0.60
N ILE A 399 25.29 -12.63 0.56
CA ILE A 399 24.03 -12.95 1.24
C ILE A 399 23.20 -11.66 1.33
N LEU A 400 22.05 -11.68 0.67
CA LEU A 400 20.98 -10.72 0.89
C LEU A 400 20.03 -11.33 1.93
N ALA A 401 19.96 -10.75 3.13
CA ALA A 401 19.26 -11.37 4.26
C ALA A 401 18.14 -10.48 4.82
N SER A 402 17.04 -11.09 5.25
CA SER A 402 15.90 -10.39 5.85
C SER A 402 16.25 -9.70 7.17
N ASP A 403 15.64 -8.52 7.35
CA ASP A 403 15.83 -7.50 8.37
C ASP A 403 16.99 -6.52 8.12
N THR A 404 16.65 -5.24 8.01
CA THR A 404 17.60 -4.11 7.90
C THR A 404 18.25 -3.75 9.23
N SER A 405 17.57 -4.02 10.35
CA SER A 405 18.00 -3.58 11.68
C SER A 405 19.05 -4.49 12.34
N LEU A 406 19.20 -5.72 11.84
CA LEU A 406 20.02 -6.81 12.40
C LEU A 406 19.54 -7.29 13.78
N GLU A 407 18.28 -7.05 14.11
CA GLU A 407 17.64 -7.40 15.39
C GLU A 407 16.77 -8.66 15.29
N TRP A 408 16.31 -9.00 14.09
CA TRP A 408 15.53 -10.19 13.76
C TRP A 408 15.94 -10.74 12.40
N GLY A 409 15.21 -11.74 11.90
CA GLY A 409 15.42 -12.30 10.55
C GLY A 409 16.74 -13.06 10.40
N PHE A 410 17.04 -13.43 9.16
CA PHE A 410 18.28 -14.16 8.87
C PHE A 410 19.52 -13.27 8.83
N SER A 411 19.37 -11.94 8.77
CA SER A 411 20.51 -11.02 8.86
C SER A 411 21.17 -11.08 10.24
N LYS A 412 20.38 -11.26 11.30
CA LYS A 412 20.84 -11.52 12.67
C LYS A 412 21.61 -12.83 12.81
N ASP A 413 21.15 -13.90 12.17
CA ASP A 413 21.84 -15.20 12.20
C ASP A 413 23.16 -15.13 11.42
N ALA A 414 23.15 -14.48 10.26
CA ALA A 414 24.33 -14.31 9.41
C ALA A 414 25.41 -13.47 10.09
N ILE A 415 25.07 -12.34 10.72
CA ILE A 415 26.06 -11.46 11.37
C ILE A 415 26.76 -12.15 12.54
N LYS A 416 26.06 -13.00 13.30
CA LYS A 416 26.68 -13.77 14.40
C LYS A 416 27.82 -14.67 13.92
N SER A 417 27.69 -15.28 12.75
CA SER A 417 28.73 -16.14 12.16
C SER A 417 29.81 -15.32 11.46
N LEU A 418 29.42 -14.28 10.72
CA LEU A 418 30.34 -13.55 9.83
C LEU A 418 31.14 -12.44 10.53
N ALA A 419 30.68 -11.91 11.66
CA ALA A 419 31.29 -10.74 12.29
C ALA A 419 32.74 -10.98 12.79
N SER A 420 33.10 -12.23 13.11
CA SER A 420 34.42 -12.56 13.66
C SER A 420 35.55 -12.63 12.62
N ASP A 421 35.26 -12.67 11.31
CA ASP A 421 36.29 -12.74 10.26
C ASP A 421 36.50 -11.36 9.61
N GLU A 422 37.74 -10.89 9.63
CA GLU A 422 38.18 -9.59 9.09
C GLU A 422 38.05 -9.49 7.57
N ARG A 423 38.01 -10.64 6.87
CA ARG A 423 37.85 -10.68 5.42
C ARG A 423 36.42 -10.31 5.00
N ASN A 424 35.45 -10.57 5.87
CA ASN A 424 34.04 -10.34 5.59
C ASN A 424 33.69 -8.85 5.56
N LEU A 425 32.65 -8.52 4.80
CA LEU A 425 32.14 -7.15 4.64
C LEU A 425 30.64 -7.12 4.94
N ILE A 426 30.21 -6.17 5.75
CA ILE A 426 28.81 -5.84 5.98
C ILE A 426 28.50 -4.53 5.25
N ILE A 427 27.49 -4.55 4.37
CA ILE A 427 27.07 -3.38 3.59
C ILE A 427 25.69 -2.95 4.09
N LEU A 428 25.63 -1.89 4.88
CA LEU A 428 24.37 -1.30 5.33
C LEU A 428 23.74 -0.51 4.18
N THR A 429 22.49 -0.80 3.86
CA THR A 429 21.77 -0.24 2.71
C THR A 429 20.83 0.90 3.09
N GLU A 430 20.49 1.02 4.38
CA GLU A 430 19.58 2.04 4.90
C GLU A 430 20.07 2.59 6.24
N ARG A 431 19.63 3.81 6.57
CA ARG A 431 19.85 4.39 7.90
C ARG A 431 18.88 3.73 8.89
N VAL A 432 19.40 2.80 9.68
CA VAL A 432 18.64 2.12 10.74
C VAL A 432 18.29 3.10 11.85
N GLY A 433 17.04 3.03 12.32
CA GLY A 433 16.55 3.85 13.42
C GLY A 433 17.00 3.39 14.80
N GLU A 434 16.71 4.20 15.82
CA GLU A 434 16.99 3.82 17.20
C GLU A 434 15.92 2.87 17.75
N LEU A 435 16.38 1.85 18.48
CA LEU A 435 15.54 0.93 19.23
C LEU A 435 15.06 1.67 20.48
N GLY A 436 13.85 2.21 20.44
CA GLY A 436 13.41 3.23 21.41
C GLY A 436 13.74 2.91 22.88
N GLY A 437 14.16 3.92 23.65
CA GLY A 437 14.31 3.93 25.12
C GLY A 437 15.31 2.95 25.77
N THR A 438 15.52 1.75 25.20
CA THR A 438 16.20 0.61 25.85
C THR A 438 17.63 0.35 25.37
N GLY A 439 18.14 1.12 24.41
CA GLY A 439 19.52 1.06 23.93
C GLY A 439 19.61 1.12 22.40
N LYS A 440 20.82 1.29 21.86
CA LYS A 440 21.05 1.30 20.41
C LYS A 440 21.00 -0.13 19.88
N GLY A 441 20.17 -0.38 18.88
CA GLY A 441 20.17 -1.66 18.15
C GLY A 441 21.49 -1.88 17.40
N LEU A 442 21.75 -3.12 17.02
CA LEU A 442 23.01 -3.51 16.35
C LEU A 442 23.21 -2.73 15.04
N GLY A 443 22.19 -2.64 14.18
CA GLY A 443 22.27 -1.88 12.94
C GLY A 443 22.60 -0.40 13.15
N ARG A 444 21.97 0.25 14.15
CA ARG A 444 22.26 1.65 14.50
C ARG A 444 23.68 1.82 15.02
N TYR A 445 24.14 0.93 15.88
CA TYR A 445 25.51 0.95 16.40
C TYR A 445 26.55 0.84 15.27
N LEU A 446 26.34 -0.06 14.31
CA LEU A 446 27.25 -0.22 13.17
C LEU A 446 27.24 1.02 12.27
N TRP A 447 26.05 1.57 11.99
CA TRP A 447 25.92 2.78 11.20
C TRP A 447 26.61 3.99 11.85
N GLU A 448 26.44 4.19 13.16
CA GLU A 448 27.10 5.26 13.90
C GLU A 448 28.62 5.09 13.97
N THR A 449 29.09 3.84 14.10
CA THR A 449 30.53 3.53 14.07
C THR A 449 31.13 3.91 12.72
N TRP A 450 30.44 3.54 11.63
CA TRP A 450 30.80 3.95 10.27
C TRP A 450 30.78 5.47 10.10
N ASN A 451 29.68 6.12 10.49
CA ASN A 451 29.50 7.56 10.31
C ASN A 451 30.51 8.37 11.13
N GLY A 452 30.77 7.94 12.37
CA GLY A 452 31.74 8.56 13.26
C GLY A 452 33.15 8.52 12.72
N GLN A 453 33.60 7.39 12.17
CA GLN A 453 34.94 7.27 11.57
C GLN A 453 35.05 7.95 10.20
N ASN A 454 33.98 7.93 9.40
CA ASN A 454 33.96 8.61 8.11
C ASN A 454 34.07 10.15 8.28
N ALA A 455 33.45 10.71 9.32
CA ALA A 455 33.53 12.15 9.62
C ALA A 455 34.95 12.67 9.89
N TYR A 456 35.89 11.79 10.30
CA TYR A 456 37.31 12.15 10.49
C TYR A 456 38.13 12.10 9.20
N THR A 457 37.63 11.46 8.15
CA THR A 457 38.32 11.37 6.87
C THR A 457 37.91 12.59 6.05
N GLU A 458 38.83 13.52 5.76
CA GLU A 458 38.56 14.80 5.06
C GLU A 458 37.96 14.67 3.64
N GLN A 459 37.70 13.44 3.18
CA GLN A 459 36.93 13.11 2.00
C GLN A 459 35.64 12.42 2.46
N GLY A 460 34.55 13.17 2.61
CA GLY A 460 33.22 12.64 2.92
C GLY A 460 32.62 11.80 1.78
N SER A 461 33.33 10.76 1.35
CA SER A 461 32.87 9.80 0.35
C SER A 461 31.94 8.81 1.05
N SER A 462 30.73 8.64 0.53
CA SER A 462 29.73 7.67 1.02
C SER A 462 30.12 6.21 0.70
N THR A 463 31.40 5.90 0.50
CA THR A 463 31.88 4.57 0.06
C THR A 463 33.09 4.07 0.85
N THR A 464 33.46 4.75 1.94
CA THR A 464 34.60 4.34 2.76
C THR A 464 34.31 3.04 3.49
N ILE A 465 35.19 2.04 3.32
CA ILE A 465 35.17 0.82 4.11
C ILE A 465 35.97 1.09 5.38
N ILE A 466 35.38 0.79 6.53
CA ILE A 466 36.07 0.87 7.83
C ILE A 466 36.24 -0.52 8.44
N ASP A 467 37.33 -0.70 9.17
CA ASP A 467 37.48 -1.82 10.09
C ASP A 467 36.68 -1.48 11.36
N ALA A 468 35.82 -2.39 11.81
CA ALA A 468 34.97 -2.16 12.98
C ALA A 468 35.36 -3.05 14.18
N PRO A 469 36.61 -2.99 14.69
CA PRO A 469 37.01 -3.77 15.84
C PRO A 469 36.24 -3.30 17.08
N GLY A 470 35.36 -4.15 17.61
CA GLY A 470 34.57 -3.80 18.79
C GLY A 470 33.76 -4.96 19.34
N ARG A 471 33.55 -4.95 20.65
CA ARG A 471 32.64 -5.88 21.32
C ARG A 471 31.36 -5.16 21.65
N THR A 472 30.25 -5.66 21.11
CA THR A 472 28.92 -5.09 21.36
C THR A 472 27.97 -6.15 21.90
N PRO A 473 27.13 -5.83 22.89
CA PRO A 473 26.08 -6.74 23.34
C PRO A 473 24.96 -6.80 22.29
N VAL A 474 24.59 -8.00 21.88
CA VAL A 474 23.49 -8.29 20.97
C VAL A 474 22.35 -8.93 21.76
N ARG A 475 21.13 -8.43 21.56
CA ARG A 475 19.94 -8.93 22.24
C ARG A 475 19.50 -10.27 21.65
N VAL A 476 19.32 -11.27 22.51
CA VAL A 476 18.83 -12.59 22.12
C VAL A 476 17.55 -12.90 22.88
N ALA A 477 16.48 -13.12 22.14
CA ALA A 477 15.19 -13.50 22.68
C ALA A 477 14.96 -14.99 22.43
N ARG A 478 14.59 -15.72 23.47
CA ARG A 478 14.17 -17.12 23.40
C ARG A 478 12.85 -17.32 24.11
N THR A 479 12.00 -18.18 23.57
CA THR A 479 10.70 -18.54 24.15
C THR A 479 10.83 -19.76 25.03
N ILE A 480 10.13 -19.76 26.16
CA ILE A 480 9.93 -20.93 27.02
C ILE A 480 8.46 -21.04 27.39
N ALA A 481 7.99 -22.27 27.67
CA ALA A 481 6.63 -22.50 28.14
C ALA A 481 6.37 -21.80 29.49
N LEU A 482 5.13 -21.40 29.73
CA LEU A 482 4.72 -20.90 31.05
C LEU A 482 4.72 -22.03 32.08
N GLU A 483 5.19 -21.75 33.29
CA GLU A 483 5.30 -22.75 34.37
C GLU A 483 4.66 -22.24 35.68
N GLY A 484 4.09 -23.16 36.47
CA GLY A 484 3.54 -22.86 37.79
C GLY A 484 2.39 -21.85 37.77
N ASP A 485 2.50 -20.80 38.59
CA ASP A 485 1.46 -19.78 38.78
C ASP A 485 1.31 -18.79 37.60
N GLU A 486 2.18 -18.87 36.58
CA GLU A 486 2.09 -18.05 35.37
C GLU A 486 0.96 -18.50 34.43
N VAL A 487 0.65 -19.80 34.40
CA VAL A 487 -0.43 -20.36 33.57
C VAL A 487 -1.81 -19.84 34.01
N PRO A 488 -2.21 -19.95 35.29
CA PRO A 488 -3.51 -19.42 35.72
C PRO A 488 -3.59 -17.88 35.63
N LEU A 489 -2.47 -17.17 35.82
CA LEU A 489 -2.39 -15.72 35.59
C LEU A 489 -2.74 -15.36 34.13
N TYR A 490 -2.15 -16.06 33.17
CA TYR A 490 -2.42 -15.86 31.74
C TYR A 490 -3.87 -16.23 31.38
N GLN A 491 -4.40 -17.34 31.91
CA GLN A 491 -5.79 -17.73 31.69
C GLN A 491 -6.78 -16.68 32.22
N GLN A 492 -6.52 -16.10 33.40
CA GLN A 492 -7.34 -15.02 33.95
C GLN A 492 -7.28 -13.76 33.07
N HIS A 493 -6.10 -13.42 32.55
CA HIS A 493 -5.94 -12.31 31.61
C HIS A 493 -6.77 -12.53 30.34
N LEU A 494 -6.70 -13.71 29.72
CA LEU A 494 -7.50 -14.05 28.53
C LEU A 494 -9.01 -14.01 28.81
N ALA A 495 -9.44 -14.53 29.95
CA ALA A 495 -10.86 -14.50 30.34
C ALA A 495 -11.38 -13.06 30.46
N ARG A 496 -10.57 -12.15 31.04
CA ARG A 496 -10.89 -10.73 31.11
C ARG A 496 -10.93 -10.07 29.74
N GLN A 497 -9.95 -10.35 28.89
CA GLN A 497 -9.90 -9.80 27.53
C GLN A 497 -11.14 -10.22 26.72
N ARG A 498 -11.59 -11.47 26.85
CA ARG A 498 -12.83 -11.96 26.25
C ARG A 498 -14.07 -11.25 26.80
N GLN A 499 -14.14 -11.01 28.11
CA GLN A 499 -15.25 -10.27 28.72
C GLN A 499 -15.32 -8.82 28.20
N LEU A 500 -14.18 -8.15 28.09
CA LEU A 500 -14.10 -6.79 27.52
C LEU A 500 -14.52 -6.78 26.05
N HIS A 501 -14.06 -7.75 25.26
CA HIS A 501 -14.44 -7.88 23.86
C HIS A 501 -15.96 -8.13 23.72
N ASN A 502 -16.55 -8.98 24.55
CA ASN A 502 -17.99 -9.23 24.54
C ASN A 502 -18.80 -8.00 24.95
N THR A 503 -18.31 -7.24 25.94
CA THR A 503 -19.01 -6.04 26.43
C THR A 503 -18.94 -4.88 25.42
N MET A 504 -17.81 -4.72 24.72
CA MET A 504 -17.62 -3.66 23.72
C MET A 504 -18.14 -4.05 22.32
N GLY A 505 -18.25 -5.35 22.02
CA GLY A 505 -18.58 -5.88 20.70
C GLY A 505 -20.07 -5.80 20.30
N GLY A 506 -20.96 -5.50 21.25
CA GLY A 506 -22.41 -5.36 21.00
C GLY A 506 -23.16 -6.66 20.68
N ASP A 507 -22.48 -7.82 20.69
CA ASP A 507 -23.13 -9.13 20.52
C ASP A 507 -23.63 -9.67 21.86
N ALA A 508 -24.76 -9.14 22.32
CA ALA A 508 -25.50 -9.66 23.48
C ALA A 508 -26.47 -10.80 23.10
N THR A 509 -26.26 -11.47 21.96
CA THR A 509 -27.11 -12.59 21.53
C THR A 509 -26.30 -13.69 20.84
N THR A 510 -25.51 -14.45 21.62
CA THR A 510 -25.45 -15.92 21.63
C THR A 510 -24.26 -16.38 22.48
N ASN A 511 -24.43 -17.53 23.14
CA ASN A 511 -23.43 -18.29 23.91
C ASN A 511 -23.12 -17.80 25.34
N MET A 512 -24.09 -18.00 26.21
CA MET A 512 -23.85 -18.23 27.63
C MET A 512 -23.69 -19.75 27.85
N GLU A 513 -22.47 -20.26 27.72
CA GLU A 513 -22.12 -21.58 28.25
C GLU A 513 -21.52 -21.40 29.64
N THR A 514 -22.24 -21.93 30.63
CA THR A 514 -21.78 -22.03 32.02
C THR A 514 -20.68 -23.09 32.11
N ALA A 515 -19.55 -22.68 32.72
CA ALA A 515 -18.40 -23.52 33.00
C ALA A 515 -18.73 -24.67 33.95
N ASP A 516 -18.28 -25.88 33.60
CA ASP A 516 -17.98 -26.95 34.55
C ASP A 516 -16.52 -27.40 34.35
N VAL A 517 -15.89 -27.71 35.48
CA VAL A 517 -14.45 -27.87 35.71
C VAL A 517 -14.03 -29.33 35.48
N VAL A 518 -12.77 -29.53 35.03
CA VAL A 518 -11.94 -30.78 34.89
C VAL A 518 -12.44 -31.85 33.90
N ASP A 519 -11.62 -32.53 33.08
CA ASP A 519 -10.25 -33.02 33.25
C ASP A 519 -9.59 -33.31 31.87
N ASP A 520 -8.26 -33.24 31.84
CA ASP A 520 -7.38 -33.43 30.69
C ASP A 520 -7.06 -34.91 30.47
N ARG A 521 -7.29 -35.46 29.26
CA ARG A 521 -6.57 -36.63 28.71
C ARG A 521 -6.91 -36.94 27.24
N SER A 522 -5.85 -36.91 26.43
CA SER A 522 -5.62 -37.61 25.14
C SER A 522 -6.37 -37.17 23.86
N SER A 523 -5.57 -36.57 22.98
CA SER A 523 -5.50 -36.70 21.50
C SER A 523 -6.53 -37.55 20.77
N THR A 524 -7.15 -36.98 19.72
CA THR A 524 -6.91 -37.32 18.29
C THR A 524 -7.67 -36.36 17.37
N THR A 525 -7.03 -36.02 16.26
CA THR A 525 -7.52 -35.46 14.99
C THR A 525 -9.03 -35.50 14.73
N SER A 526 -9.61 -34.36 14.33
CA SER A 526 -10.24 -34.19 13.00
C SER A 526 -11.07 -32.90 12.90
N GLU A 527 -10.70 -32.10 11.92
CA GLU A 527 -11.48 -31.31 10.97
C GLU A 527 -13.02 -31.30 11.15
N SER A 528 -13.58 -30.11 11.38
CA SER A 528 -14.97 -29.81 11.01
C SER A 528 -15.11 -28.33 10.65
N SER A 529 -15.42 -28.08 9.38
CA SER A 529 -15.81 -26.77 8.85
C SER A 529 -17.30 -26.55 9.07
N GLU A 530 -17.66 -25.42 9.69
CA GLU A 530 -19.03 -24.95 9.80
C GLU A 530 -19.29 -23.93 8.67
N ASP A 531 -20.27 -24.26 7.84
CA ASP A 531 -20.75 -23.48 6.69
C ASP A 531 -22.02 -22.74 7.15
N SER A 532 -21.97 -21.41 7.18
CA SER A 532 -23.12 -20.56 7.47
C SER A 532 -23.26 -19.47 6.41
N GLU A 533 -24.12 -19.71 5.42
CA GLU A 533 -24.67 -18.69 4.53
C GLU A 533 -26.13 -18.40 4.93
N ASP A 534 -26.37 -17.18 5.42
CA ASP A 534 -27.69 -16.56 5.48
C ASP A 534 -28.01 -15.90 4.13
N MET A 535 -29.17 -16.24 3.55
CA MET A 535 -29.74 -15.52 2.40
C MET A 535 -31.13 -14.98 2.74
N VAL A 536 -31.27 -13.68 2.53
CA VAL A 536 -32.46 -12.84 2.71
C VAL A 536 -33.44 -13.03 1.54
N HIS A 537 -34.74 -13.25 1.82
CA HIS A 537 -35.91 -12.56 1.22
C HIS A 537 -37.26 -13.19 1.67
N PRO A 538 -38.42 -12.50 1.56
CA PRO A 538 -39.22 -12.23 2.75
C PRO A 538 -40.70 -12.71 2.67
N HIS A 539 -41.37 -12.63 3.83
CA HIS A 539 -42.83 -12.58 4.08
C HIS A 539 -43.65 -13.88 4.23
N GLN A 540 -44.34 -13.88 5.38
CA GLN A 540 -45.67 -14.44 5.72
C GLN A 540 -45.80 -15.93 6.04
N GLY A 541 -46.13 -16.19 7.32
CA GLY A 541 -46.90 -17.36 7.75
C GLY A 541 -46.48 -17.91 9.10
N LYS A 542 -47.10 -17.44 10.18
CA LYS A 542 -47.04 -18.08 11.51
C LYS A 542 -47.60 -19.51 11.44
N ALA A 543 -46.77 -20.52 11.71
CA ALA A 543 -47.22 -21.79 12.27
C ALA A 543 -46.05 -22.55 12.95
N LEU A 544 -46.13 -22.58 14.29
CA LEU A 544 -45.76 -23.69 15.19
C LEU A 544 -44.34 -24.27 15.17
N ASN A 545 -43.57 -23.87 16.19
CA ASN A 545 -42.58 -24.64 16.97
C ASN A 545 -42.32 -26.10 16.51
N THR A 546 -41.36 -26.29 15.61
CA THR A 546 -40.74 -27.60 15.29
C THR A 546 -39.24 -27.63 15.58
N THR A 547 -38.66 -26.58 16.16
CA THR A 547 -37.23 -26.51 16.51
C THR A 547 -36.93 -27.01 17.93
N ALA A 548 -37.93 -27.08 18.81
CA ALA A 548 -37.75 -27.56 20.19
C ALA A 548 -37.73 -29.10 20.32
N THR A 549 -38.25 -29.84 19.34
CA THR A 549 -38.23 -31.32 19.35
C THR A 549 -37.03 -31.90 18.59
N LEU A 550 -36.32 -31.11 17.78
CA LEU A 550 -35.15 -31.55 17.00
C LEU A 550 -33.84 -31.58 17.80
N ARG A 551 -33.77 -30.93 18.97
CA ARG A 551 -32.55 -30.91 19.80
C ARG A 551 -32.39 -32.10 20.74
N HIS A 552 -33.40 -32.95 20.89
CA HIS A 552 -33.31 -34.21 21.66
C HIS A 552 -33.18 -35.47 20.79
N ALA A 553 -33.10 -35.34 19.47
CA ALA A 553 -33.08 -36.47 18.54
C ALA A 553 -31.71 -36.78 17.92
N ARG A 554 -30.61 -36.19 18.44
CA ARG A 554 -29.28 -36.35 17.83
C ARG A 554 -28.37 -37.39 18.50
N ASN A 555 -28.78 -37.97 19.63
CA ASN A 555 -28.07 -39.06 20.34
C ASN A 555 -28.98 -40.26 20.67
N LYS A 556 -29.73 -40.77 19.69
CA LYS A 556 -30.36 -42.10 19.78
C LYS A 556 -30.06 -42.86 18.48
N VAL A 557 -29.12 -43.79 18.56
CA VAL A 557 -28.65 -44.60 17.40
C VAL A 557 -29.69 -45.65 16.97
N ASP A 558 -30.73 -45.91 17.76
CA ASP A 558 -31.83 -46.81 17.37
C ASP A 558 -33.19 -46.09 17.45
N GLN A 559 -33.63 -45.52 16.32
CA GLN A 559 -35.02 -45.12 16.11
C GLN A 559 -35.78 -46.27 15.43
N THR A 560 -37.02 -46.51 15.86
CA THR A 560 -37.84 -47.60 15.35
C THR A 560 -38.38 -47.29 13.94
N ASP A 561 -38.62 -48.32 13.13
CA ASP A 561 -39.00 -48.18 11.71
C ASP A 561 -40.31 -47.38 11.53
N ALA A 562 -41.20 -47.40 12.52
CA ALA A 562 -42.44 -46.63 12.53
C ALA A 562 -42.24 -45.12 12.73
N GLU A 563 -41.15 -44.71 13.39
CA GLU A 563 -40.84 -43.29 13.68
C GLU A 563 -40.10 -42.62 12.52
N MET A 564 -39.35 -43.37 11.71
CA MET A 564 -38.62 -42.84 10.55
C MET A 564 -39.50 -42.55 9.33
N GLY A 565 -40.69 -43.16 9.25
CA GLY A 565 -41.64 -42.94 8.15
C GLY A 565 -40.99 -43.06 6.77
N VAL A 566 -41.30 -42.13 5.86
CA VAL A 566 -40.81 -42.13 4.47
C VAL A 566 -39.30 -41.90 4.36
N ASN A 567 -38.66 -41.34 5.41
CA ASN A 567 -37.22 -41.07 5.41
C ASN A 567 -36.36 -42.33 5.61
N ILE A 568 -36.98 -43.49 5.85
CA ILE A 568 -36.25 -44.76 5.95
C ILE A 568 -35.54 -45.13 4.64
N LEU A 569 -36.11 -44.74 3.49
CA LEU A 569 -35.57 -44.99 2.15
C LEU A 569 -34.30 -44.18 1.83
N THR A 570 -34.08 -43.06 2.52
CA THR A 570 -32.91 -42.19 2.32
C THR A 570 -31.84 -42.37 3.39
N ARG A 571 -32.22 -42.78 4.60
CA ARG A 571 -31.31 -42.86 5.76
C ARG A 571 -30.80 -44.27 6.07
N ARG A 572 -31.58 -45.33 5.83
CA ARG A 572 -31.10 -46.70 6.05
C ARG A 572 -30.56 -47.31 4.77
N LYS A 573 -29.37 -47.91 4.85
CA LYS A 573 -28.78 -48.68 3.76
C LYS A 573 -29.60 -49.96 3.50
N ASN A 574 -29.80 -50.32 2.24
CA ASN A 574 -30.51 -51.52 1.75
C ASN A 574 -32.04 -51.57 1.97
N VAL A 575 -32.70 -50.42 2.22
CA VAL A 575 -34.16 -50.33 2.21
C VAL A 575 -34.59 -49.70 0.89
N HIS A 576 -35.37 -50.42 0.09
CA HIS A 576 -35.85 -49.99 -1.22
C HIS A 576 -37.36 -50.24 -1.31
N ASP A 577 -38.06 -49.38 -2.02
CA ASP A 577 -39.51 -49.46 -2.26
C ASP A 577 -39.88 -50.44 -3.39
N PHE A 578 -38.90 -50.97 -4.11
CA PHE A 578 -39.07 -51.99 -5.16
C PHE A 578 -38.05 -53.13 -5.02
N GLU A 579 -38.38 -54.30 -5.58
CA GLU A 579 -37.54 -55.51 -5.47
C GLU A 579 -36.29 -55.39 -6.36
N VAL A 580 -35.12 -55.20 -5.72
CA VAL A 580 -33.83 -54.98 -6.40
C VAL A 580 -32.94 -56.24 -6.38
N GLN A 581 -33.44 -57.38 -5.91
CA GLN A 581 -32.68 -58.62 -5.90
C GLN A 581 -32.50 -59.15 -7.33
N GLY A 582 -31.25 -59.18 -7.81
CA GLY A 582 -30.86 -59.77 -9.09
C GLY A 582 -30.44 -58.80 -10.19
N LYS A 583 -30.55 -57.47 -10.00
CA LYS A 583 -30.07 -56.49 -10.99
C LYS A 583 -28.68 -55.96 -10.63
N LYS A 584 -27.71 -56.09 -11.55
CA LYS A 584 -26.34 -55.57 -11.44
C LYS A 584 -26.16 -54.35 -12.36
N GLY A 585 -25.46 -53.31 -11.87
CA GLY A 585 -25.12 -52.11 -12.64
C GLY A 585 -25.95 -50.87 -12.27
N ALA A 586 -25.69 -49.77 -13.00
CA ALA A 586 -26.11 -48.39 -12.73
C ALA A 586 -27.64 -48.12 -12.70
N ASP A 587 -28.48 -49.14 -12.85
CA ASP A 587 -29.95 -49.05 -12.78
C ASP A 587 -30.51 -49.02 -11.34
N LYS A 588 -29.66 -48.76 -10.34
CA LYS A 588 -30.06 -48.59 -8.92
C LYS A 588 -30.27 -47.13 -8.48
N MET A 589 -30.51 -46.18 -9.40
CA MET A 589 -30.51 -44.76 -9.03
C MET A 589 -31.78 -44.00 -9.42
N PHE A 590 -32.47 -43.43 -8.42
CA PHE A 590 -33.19 -42.14 -8.45
C PHE A 590 -33.30 -41.57 -7.02
N PRO A 591 -33.38 -40.25 -6.79
CA PRO A 591 -33.00 -39.09 -7.60
C PRO A 591 -31.64 -38.49 -7.17
N ILE A 592 -30.86 -37.99 -8.13
CA ILE A 592 -29.54 -37.39 -7.90
C ILE A 592 -29.71 -36.04 -7.19
N ILE A 593 -29.14 -35.90 -5.99
CA ILE A 593 -28.92 -34.60 -5.36
C ILE A 593 -27.67 -34.00 -6.02
N THR A 594 -27.87 -32.98 -6.85
CA THR A 594 -26.76 -32.20 -7.41
C THR A 594 -26.09 -31.40 -6.28
N LYS A 595 -24.87 -31.79 -5.90
CA LYS A 595 -24.06 -31.00 -4.96
C LYS A 595 -23.57 -29.74 -5.68
N ARG A 596 -23.72 -28.56 -5.05
CA ARG A 596 -23.15 -27.31 -5.57
C ARG A 596 -21.62 -27.44 -5.62
N ARG A 597 -21.03 -27.11 -6.77
CA ARG A 597 -19.56 -27.05 -6.96
C ARG A 597 -19.00 -25.89 -6.13
N ARG A 598 -17.91 -26.13 -5.39
CA ARG A 598 -17.12 -25.06 -4.75
C ARG A 598 -16.01 -24.66 -5.73
N ALA A 599 -15.89 -23.36 -5.99
CA ALA A 599 -14.84 -22.79 -6.82
C ALA A 599 -13.90 -21.95 -5.94
N ASP A 600 -12.60 -22.02 -6.20
CA ASP A 600 -11.59 -21.08 -5.70
C ASP A 600 -11.25 -20.03 -6.77
N ASP A 601 -10.35 -19.08 -6.45
CA ASP A 601 -9.93 -18.00 -7.36
C ASP A 601 -9.26 -18.49 -8.67
N PHE A 602 -9.00 -19.80 -8.80
CA PHE A 602 -8.39 -20.43 -9.98
C PHE A 602 -9.29 -21.48 -10.67
N GLY A 603 -10.50 -21.75 -10.17
CA GLY A 603 -11.49 -22.62 -10.83
C GLY A 603 -12.23 -23.58 -9.89
N ASP A 604 -12.78 -24.67 -10.44
CA ASP A 604 -13.49 -25.70 -9.66
C ASP A 604 -12.50 -26.47 -8.75
N LEU A 605 -12.76 -26.53 -7.45
CA LEU A 605 -11.92 -27.27 -6.49
C LEU A 605 -12.04 -28.78 -6.74
N ILE A 606 -10.98 -29.40 -7.25
CA ILE A 606 -10.92 -30.83 -7.57
C ILE A 606 -10.88 -31.63 -6.27
N ARG A 607 -11.89 -32.47 -6.03
CA ARG A 607 -11.90 -33.44 -4.93
C ARG A 607 -11.13 -34.69 -5.36
N PRO A 608 -10.00 -35.05 -4.73
CA PRO A 608 -9.22 -36.23 -5.10
C PRO A 608 -10.03 -37.53 -5.08
N GLU A 609 -11.03 -37.59 -4.19
CA GLU A 609 -11.95 -38.70 -4.00
C GLU A 609 -12.82 -38.99 -5.24
N GLU A 610 -13.16 -37.96 -6.03
CA GLU A 610 -13.98 -38.13 -7.26
C GLU A 610 -13.16 -38.70 -8.44
N PHE A 611 -11.83 -38.82 -8.28
CA PHE A 611 -10.90 -39.29 -9.30
C PHE A 611 -10.10 -40.52 -8.88
N ALA A 612 -10.38 -41.10 -7.70
CA ALA A 612 -9.83 -42.39 -7.28
C ALA A 612 -10.36 -43.50 -8.21
N ARG A 613 -9.46 -44.35 -8.73
CA ARG A 613 -9.89 -45.47 -9.59
C ARG A 613 -10.64 -46.49 -8.75
N ALA A 614 -11.76 -46.98 -9.27
CA ALA A 614 -12.64 -47.97 -8.65
C ALA A 614 -11.97 -49.30 -8.22
N GLU A 615 -10.69 -49.53 -8.53
CA GLU A 615 -9.91 -50.69 -8.08
C GLU A 615 -9.25 -50.48 -6.70
N GLU A 616 -9.17 -49.24 -6.19
CA GLU A 616 -8.59 -48.94 -4.87
C GLU A 616 -9.61 -48.98 -3.71
N GLU A 617 -10.91 -48.87 -3.98
CA GLU A 617 -11.96 -48.90 -2.94
C GLU A 617 -12.27 -50.31 -2.38
N ASP A 618 -11.92 -51.37 -3.11
CA ASP A 618 -12.28 -52.75 -2.76
C ASP A 618 -11.30 -53.45 -1.79
N ASN A 619 -10.29 -52.74 -1.27
CA ASN A 619 -9.24 -53.34 -0.43
C ASN A 619 -9.23 -52.81 1.02
N VAL A 620 -10.30 -53.10 1.78
CA VAL A 620 -10.33 -52.96 3.25
C VAL A 620 -10.83 -54.27 3.89
N PRO A 621 -10.22 -54.76 5.00
CA PRO A 621 -10.13 -56.20 5.30
C PRO A 621 -11.21 -56.72 6.27
N GLY A 622 -11.70 -57.94 6.04
CA GLY A 622 -12.55 -58.65 7.00
C GLY A 622 -12.90 -60.09 6.60
N GLU A 623 -12.34 -61.04 7.36
CA GLU A 623 -12.74 -62.46 7.54
C GLU A 623 -12.21 -63.60 6.62
N PRO A 624 -12.09 -64.85 7.16
CA PRO A 624 -10.85 -65.62 7.09
C PRO A 624 -10.80 -66.77 6.06
N SER A 625 -9.57 -67.24 5.88
CA SER A 625 -9.04 -68.24 4.93
C SER A 625 -9.83 -69.56 4.78
N ARG A 626 -9.98 -70.02 3.54
CA ARG A 626 -10.16 -71.44 3.18
C ARG A 626 -9.74 -71.74 1.74
N GLY A 627 -8.72 -72.60 1.58
CA GLY A 627 -8.57 -73.51 0.44
C GLY A 627 -7.48 -73.20 -0.59
N ASP A 628 -6.49 -74.10 -0.65
CA ASP A 628 -5.45 -74.24 -1.69
C ASP A 628 -5.98 -74.24 -3.14
N ALA A 629 -5.26 -73.58 -4.07
CA ALA A 629 -4.56 -74.22 -5.19
C ALA A 629 -4.04 -73.19 -6.24
N ALA A 630 -2.71 -73.03 -6.26
CA ALA A 630 -1.80 -72.73 -7.37
C ALA A 630 -2.31 -72.08 -8.68
N LYS A 631 -1.75 -70.90 -9.02
CA LYS A 631 -1.07 -70.66 -10.32
C LYS A 631 -0.05 -69.51 -10.26
N LYS A 632 1.04 -69.75 -10.99
CA LYS A 632 2.35 -69.09 -11.07
C LYS A 632 2.37 -67.60 -11.48
N GLU A 633 3.16 -66.84 -10.72
CA GLU A 633 4.42 -66.19 -11.14
C GLU A 633 4.45 -65.36 -12.44
N ASN A 634 4.72 -64.06 -12.29
CA ASN A 634 5.74 -63.36 -13.08
C ASN A 634 6.18 -62.06 -12.38
N THR A 635 7.28 -62.18 -11.63
CA THR A 635 8.14 -61.06 -11.22
C THR A 635 9.31 -60.96 -12.20
N VAL A 636 9.33 -59.96 -13.09
CA VAL A 636 10.54 -59.37 -13.67
C VAL A 636 10.22 -57.93 -14.05
N GLY A 637 10.88 -56.98 -13.38
CA GLY A 637 10.88 -55.57 -13.78
C GLY A 637 11.78 -55.33 -14.99
N GLN A 638 11.61 -54.20 -15.68
CA GLN A 638 12.72 -53.36 -16.10
C GLN A 638 12.23 -52.11 -16.85
N LYS A 639 12.90 -51.01 -16.52
CA LYS A 639 12.87 -49.71 -17.18
C LYS A 639 12.94 -49.86 -18.71
N ARG A 640 12.03 -49.19 -19.43
CA ARG A 640 12.39 -48.60 -20.73
C ARG A 640 12.78 -47.16 -20.50
N LYS A 641 14.10 -46.95 -20.54
CA LYS A 641 14.77 -45.66 -20.61
C LYS A 641 14.47 -45.05 -21.98
N TRP A 642 13.84 -43.89 -22.01
CA TRP A 642 13.96 -42.97 -23.14
C TRP A 642 14.80 -41.79 -22.63
N ASP A 643 16.10 -41.82 -22.94
CA ASP A 643 17.00 -40.69 -22.68
C ASP A 643 16.64 -39.52 -23.61
N GLY A 644 16.58 -38.30 -23.06
CA GLY A 644 16.75 -37.09 -23.86
C GLY A 644 16.05 -35.81 -23.39
N VAL A 645 16.65 -35.16 -22.38
CA VAL A 645 16.74 -33.68 -22.19
C VAL A 645 15.67 -32.97 -21.34
N ALA A 646 16.21 -32.36 -20.26
CA ALA A 646 15.80 -31.18 -19.48
C ALA A 646 14.92 -31.36 -18.22
N ASP A 647 15.52 -30.95 -17.09
CA ASP A 647 14.99 -30.81 -15.74
C ASP A 647 13.64 -30.08 -15.69
N ALA A 648 12.67 -30.72 -15.04
CA ALA A 648 11.54 -30.03 -14.41
C ALA A 648 11.87 -29.85 -12.92
N PRO A 649 11.55 -28.70 -12.31
CA PRO A 649 11.90 -28.42 -10.93
C PRO A 649 11.18 -29.40 -9.99
N ALA A 650 11.94 -29.94 -9.04
CA ALA A 650 11.44 -30.80 -7.99
C ALA A 650 10.29 -30.13 -7.21
N GLU A 651 9.17 -30.84 -7.12
CA GLU A 651 8.18 -30.67 -6.05
C GLU A 651 8.92 -30.61 -4.69
N PRO A 652 8.59 -29.68 -3.79
CA PRO A 652 9.23 -29.65 -2.49
C PRO A 652 8.80 -30.88 -1.68
N ASP A 653 9.76 -31.77 -1.42
CA ASP A 653 9.62 -32.83 -0.43
C ASP A 653 9.08 -32.22 0.88
N SER A 654 7.91 -32.70 1.30
CA SER A 654 7.26 -32.40 2.56
C SER A 654 8.01 -33.06 3.72
N GLU A 655 9.21 -32.56 4.01
CA GLU A 655 9.80 -32.75 5.34
C GLU A 655 8.97 -31.98 6.37
N PRO A 656 8.70 -32.56 7.55
CA PRO A 656 7.93 -31.91 8.61
C PRO A 656 8.59 -30.59 9.05
N GLU A 657 7.76 -29.59 9.36
CA GLU A 657 8.15 -28.29 9.92
C GLU A 657 8.63 -28.42 11.38
N ASP A 658 9.68 -29.20 11.63
CA ASP A 658 10.31 -29.24 12.95
C ASP A 658 11.27 -28.04 13.07
N ASP A 659 10.72 -26.85 13.34
CA ASP A 659 11.53 -25.76 13.91
C ASP A 659 11.74 -26.10 15.40
N PRO A 660 12.94 -26.53 15.82
CA PRO A 660 13.20 -27.01 17.19
C PRO A 660 12.97 -25.94 18.27
N ASP A 661 12.83 -24.67 17.86
CA ASP A 661 12.58 -23.53 18.72
C ASP A 661 11.06 -23.26 18.92
N LYS A 662 10.16 -23.96 18.22
CA LYS A 662 8.71 -23.76 18.31
C LYS A 662 8.15 -24.47 19.55
N VAL A 663 7.74 -23.68 20.54
CA VAL A 663 7.09 -24.15 21.76
C VAL A 663 5.57 -24.06 21.58
N ASP A 664 4.87 -25.19 21.73
CA ASP A 664 3.41 -25.22 21.66
C ASP A 664 2.77 -24.69 22.95
N GLY A 665 1.78 -23.82 22.80
CA GLY A 665 1.03 -23.22 23.92
C GLY A 665 1.50 -21.81 24.32
N PRO A 666 1.02 -21.29 25.46
CA PRO A 666 1.40 -19.97 25.92
C PRO A 666 2.86 -19.94 26.39
N THR A 667 3.56 -18.86 26.05
CA THR A 667 5.00 -18.74 26.28
C THR A 667 5.37 -17.42 26.95
N LYS A 668 6.53 -17.42 27.59
CA LYS A 668 7.22 -16.20 28.03
C LYS A 668 8.56 -16.06 27.32
N VAL A 669 9.02 -14.84 27.19
CA VAL A 669 10.31 -14.53 26.58
C VAL A 669 11.39 -14.31 27.63
N ILE A 670 12.53 -14.97 27.43
CA ILE A 670 13.76 -14.63 28.14
C ILE A 670 14.61 -13.80 27.19
N VAL A 671 14.82 -12.54 27.55
CA VAL A 671 15.72 -11.63 26.84
C VAL A 671 17.09 -11.69 27.52
N GLY A 672 18.06 -12.23 26.81
CA GLY A 672 19.48 -12.24 27.19
C GLY A 672 20.31 -11.29 26.33
N SER A 673 21.56 -11.08 26.74
CA SER A 673 22.56 -10.37 25.96
C SER A 673 23.74 -11.29 25.68
N GLU A 674 24.11 -11.46 24.42
CA GLU A 674 25.33 -12.14 23.99
C GLU A 674 26.35 -11.10 23.54
N THR A 675 27.63 -11.25 23.88
CA THR A 675 28.66 -10.33 23.38
C THR A 675 29.15 -10.80 22.02
N LEU A 676 28.98 -9.98 20.99
CA LEU A 676 29.49 -10.24 19.65
C LEU A 676 30.84 -9.51 19.46
N ASP A 677 31.85 -10.25 19.03
CA ASP A 677 33.17 -9.71 18.65
C ASP A 677 33.16 -9.36 17.16
N ILE A 678 33.08 -8.07 16.87
CA ILE A 678 33.02 -7.54 15.52
C ILE A 678 34.45 -7.23 15.08
N ARG A 679 34.89 -7.92 14.04
CA ARG A 679 36.19 -7.75 13.37
C ARG A 679 36.06 -7.59 11.86
N CYS A 680 34.90 -7.91 11.30
CA CYS A 680 34.58 -7.69 9.90
C CYS A 680 34.62 -6.20 9.53
N ARG A 681 34.74 -5.96 8.23
CA ARG A 681 34.68 -4.61 7.63
C ARG A 681 33.25 -4.15 7.47
N ILE A 682 33.01 -2.85 7.57
CA ILE A 682 31.67 -2.25 7.47
C ILE A 682 31.69 -1.08 6.50
N THR A 683 30.65 -0.97 5.69
CA THR A 683 30.39 0.16 4.81
C THR A 683 28.91 0.47 4.77
N TYR A 684 28.56 1.70 4.37
CA TYR A 684 27.19 2.14 4.19
C TYR A 684 27.03 2.70 2.77
N ILE A 685 25.97 2.28 2.08
CA ILE A 685 25.58 2.80 0.77
C ILE A 685 24.08 3.02 0.79
N ASP A 686 23.62 4.23 0.49
CA ASP A 686 22.19 4.54 0.58
C ASP A 686 21.36 3.94 -0.58
N PHE A 687 20.70 2.83 -0.30
CA PHE A 687 19.68 2.18 -1.13
C PHE A 687 18.26 2.32 -0.53
N SER A 688 18.06 3.26 0.41
CA SER A 688 16.74 3.51 1.00
C SER A 688 15.69 3.93 -0.04
N GLY A 689 16.10 4.52 -1.16
CA GLY A 689 15.18 4.97 -2.20
C GLY A 689 14.19 5.98 -1.64
N LEU A 690 14.70 7.00 -0.95
CA LEU A 690 13.93 8.12 -0.41
C LEU A 690 14.34 9.43 -1.11
N HIS A 691 13.62 10.50 -0.84
CA HIS A 691 13.95 11.82 -1.36
C HIS A 691 15.12 12.45 -0.60
N ASP A 692 15.88 13.27 -1.32
CA ASP A 692 16.97 14.05 -0.74
C ASP A 692 16.53 15.48 -0.43
N ARG A 693 17.34 16.17 0.39
CA ARG A 693 17.21 17.62 0.66
C ARG A 693 16.99 18.44 -0.61
N ARG A 694 17.79 18.19 -1.65
CA ARG A 694 17.71 18.90 -2.94
C ARG A 694 16.40 18.65 -3.67
N THR A 695 15.88 17.42 -3.60
CA THR A 695 14.64 17.02 -4.26
C THR A 695 13.46 17.75 -3.61
N ILE A 696 13.39 17.77 -2.27
CA ILE A 696 12.38 18.52 -1.53
C ILE A 696 12.43 20.02 -1.91
N GLN A 697 13.62 20.63 -1.87
CA GLN A 697 13.82 22.06 -2.17
C GLN A 697 13.40 22.43 -3.59
N THR A 698 13.57 21.53 -4.55
CA THR A 698 13.21 21.78 -5.95
C THR A 698 11.73 21.56 -6.19
N LEU A 699 11.13 20.54 -5.54
CA LEU A 699 9.77 20.10 -5.83
C LEU A 699 8.70 20.91 -5.08
N ILE A 700 8.91 21.25 -3.81
CA ILE A 700 7.92 21.98 -3.00
C ILE A 700 7.50 23.32 -3.65
N PRO A 701 8.43 24.16 -4.16
CA PRO A 701 8.06 25.40 -4.86
C PRO A 701 7.25 25.17 -6.15
N LEU A 702 7.33 23.99 -6.78
CA LEU A 702 6.54 23.63 -7.95
C LEU A 702 5.13 23.19 -7.57
N ILE A 703 4.99 22.42 -6.47
CA ILE A 703 3.70 21.96 -5.94
C ILE A 703 2.88 23.16 -5.41
N LYS A 704 3.55 24.12 -4.76
CA LYS A 704 2.93 25.30 -4.11
C LYS A 704 1.80 24.94 -3.13
N PRO A 705 2.02 24.07 -2.12
CA PRO A 705 1.00 23.80 -1.10
C PRO A 705 0.67 25.06 -0.31
N ARG A 706 -0.49 25.13 0.36
CA ARG A 706 -0.80 26.25 1.28
C ARG A 706 -0.15 26.03 2.64
N ASN A 707 -0.34 24.84 3.19
CA ASN A 707 0.27 24.39 4.43
C ASN A 707 1.23 23.23 4.14
N LEU A 708 2.42 23.25 4.72
CA LEU A 708 3.40 22.18 4.64
C LEU A 708 3.64 21.62 6.04
N ILE A 709 3.44 20.31 6.22
CA ILE A 709 3.64 19.64 7.49
C ILE A 709 4.77 18.63 7.31
N PHE A 710 5.86 18.82 8.02
CA PHE A 710 6.90 17.80 8.10
C PHE A 710 6.60 16.82 9.21
N VAL A 711 6.62 15.55 8.84
CA VAL A 711 6.49 14.39 9.73
C VAL A 711 7.70 13.49 9.53
N ALA A 712 7.90 12.53 10.43
CA ALA A 712 9.07 11.64 10.39
C ALA A 712 10.44 12.37 10.41
N GLY A 713 11.50 11.61 10.68
CA GLY A 713 12.86 12.15 10.73
C GLY A 713 13.25 12.74 12.09
N GLU A 714 14.56 12.95 12.25
CA GLU A 714 15.15 13.45 13.49
C GLU A 714 14.89 14.95 13.69
N GLU A 715 14.72 15.39 14.93
CA GLU A 715 14.36 16.78 15.25
C GLU A 715 15.30 17.83 14.63
N THR A 716 16.59 17.51 14.53
CA THR A 716 17.60 18.41 13.95
C THR A 716 17.43 18.56 12.45
N GLU A 717 17.22 17.47 11.71
CA GLU A 717 17.07 17.49 10.25
C GLU A 717 15.76 18.18 9.85
N THR A 718 14.67 17.89 10.57
CA THR A 718 13.35 18.49 10.33
C THR A 718 13.37 20.01 10.50
N LYS A 719 14.02 20.52 11.56
CA LYS A 719 14.12 21.96 11.81
C LYS A 719 14.98 22.67 10.78
N GLU A 720 16.12 22.08 10.41
CA GLU A 720 17.03 22.66 9.41
C GLU A 720 16.33 22.82 8.04
N ILE A 721 15.64 21.79 7.55
CA ILE A 721 14.96 21.88 6.25
C ILE A 721 13.75 22.82 6.29
N ALA A 722 13.01 22.85 7.40
CA ALA A 722 11.89 23.75 7.57
C ALA A 722 12.33 25.23 7.54
N GLU A 723 13.41 25.59 8.23
CA GLU A 723 13.95 26.96 8.21
C GLU A 723 14.43 27.39 6.82
N GLU A 724 15.07 26.49 6.08
CA GLU A 724 15.57 26.78 4.73
C GLU A 724 14.43 26.96 3.72
N LEU A 725 13.38 26.13 3.81
CA LEU A 725 12.20 26.26 2.96
C LEU A 725 11.42 27.53 3.27
N ARG A 726 11.29 27.91 4.56
CA ARG A 726 10.70 29.21 4.95
C ARG A 726 11.45 30.37 4.29
N LYS A 727 12.79 30.34 4.28
CA LYS A 727 13.62 31.37 3.62
C LYS A 727 13.44 31.35 2.09
N THR A 728 13.48 30.16 1.49
CA THR A 728 13.39 29.99 0.03
C THR A 728 12.05 30.48 -0.50
N LEU A 729 10.95 30.11 0.17
CA LEU A 729 9.60 30.47 -0.24
C LEU A 729 9.27 31.94 0.02
N ALA A 730 9.74 32.52 1.12
CA ALA A 730 9.60 33.96 1.39
C ALA A 730 10.28 34.84 0.32
N SER A 731 11.31 34.34 -0.37
CA SER A 731 11.99 35.07 -1.44
C SER A 731 11.25 35.07 -2.79
N ILE A 732 10.37 34.10 -3.02
CA ILE A 732 9.72 33.86 -4.33
C ILE A 732 8.43 34.68 -4.47
N GLU A 733 7.65 34.83 -3.40
CA GLU A 733 6.39 35.57 -3.42
C GLU A 733 6.22 36.39 -2.12
N ALA A 734 6.49 37.70 -2.19
CA ALA A 734 6.18 38.63 -1.10
C ALA A 734 4.65 38.78 -0.97
N GLY A 735 4.00 37.91 -0.18
CA GLY A 735 2.58 38.01 0.15
C GLY A 735 1.76 36.73 0.09
N SER A 736 2.32 35.56 -0.20
CA SER A 736 1.61 34.28 -0.03
C SER A 736 1.80 33.74 1.40
N ASN A 737 0.69 33.54 2.13
CA ASN A 737 0.69 32.84 3.41
C ASN A 737 1.00 31.36 3.16
N PHE A 738 2.27 30.99 3.33
CA PHE A 738 2.74 29.60 3.30
C PHE A 738 3.20 29.21 4.70
N ASP A 739 2.46 28.33 5.35
CA ASP A 739 2.77 27.92 6.73
C ASP A 739 3.49 26.57 6.75
N VAL A 740 4.63 26.53 7.44
CA VAL A 740 5.43 25.30 7.64
C VAL A 740 5.31 24.84 9.08
N PHE A 741 4.74 23.66 9.29
CA PHE A 741 4.55 23.02 10.58
C PHE A 741 5.52 21.86 10.77
N THR A 742 6.03 21.71 11.99
CA THR A 742 6.92 20.61 12.42
C THR A 742 6.42 20.07 13.77
N PRO A 743 5.25 19.40 13.80
CA PRO A 743 4.67 18.90 15.04
C PRO A 743 5.49 17.76 15.65
N ALA A 744 5.60 17.77 16.97
CA ALA A 744 6.09 16.60 17.72
C ALA A 744 4.96 15.55 17.87
N VAL A 745 5.33 14.32 18.24
CA VAL A 745 4.37 13.24 18.50
C VAL A 745 3.28 13.67 19.48
N GLY A 746 2.01 13.43 19.12
CA GLY A 746 0.83 13.75 19.91
C GLY A 746 0.37 15.22 19.83
N ILE A 747 1.12 16.10 19.14
CA ILE A 747 0.73 17.50 18.97
C ILE A 747 -0.18 17.65 17.76
N MET A 748 -1.42 18.07 18.02
CA MET A 748 -2.41 18.38 16.99
C MET A 748 -2.07 19.71 16.30
N VAL A 749 -2.12 19.70 14.97
CA VAL A 749 -1.96 20.88 14.11
C VAL A 749 -3.27 21.13 13.38
N ASP A 750 -3.86 22.30 13.59
CA ASP A 750 -4.91 22.82 12.73
C ASP A 750 -4.26 23.41 11.48
N ALA A 751 -4.41 22.70 10.37
CA ALA A 751 -3.91 23.11 9.06
C ALA A 751 -5.06 23.44 8.10
N SER A 752 -6.23 23.77 8.66
CA SER A 752 -7.34 24.27 7.87
C SER A 752 -7.04 25.63 7.25
N VAL A 753 -7.74 25.94 6.17
CA VAL A 753 -7.68 27.26 5.54
C VAL A 753 -9.10 27.82 5.59
N ASP A 754 -9.26 29.00 6.19
CA ASP A 754 -10.51 29.77 6.24
C ASP A 754 -10.89 30.30 4.85
N THR A 755 -11.12 29.40 3.90
CA THR A 755 -11.81 29.72 2.65
C THR A 755 -13.29 29.64 2.91
N ASN A 756 -13.92 30.78 3.21
CA ASN A 756 -15.37 30.89 3.17
C ASN A 756 -15.83 30.58 1.75
N ALA A 757 -16.47 29.43 1.57
CA ALA A 757 -16.92 29.00 0.28
C ALA A 757 -18.40 28.66 0.31
N TRP A 758 -19.09 29.17 -0.70
CA TRP A 758 -20.54 29.03 -0.82
C TRP A 758 -20.84 28.38 -2.16
N SER A 759 -21.61 27.30 -2.13
CA SER A 759 -22.19 26.73 -3.34
C SER A 759 -23.31 27.64 -3.82
N VAL A 760 -23.22 28.12 -5.06
CA VAL A 760 -24.22 29.01 -5.66
C VAL A 760 -24.74 28.37 -6.94
N LYS A 761 -26.07 28.23 -7.07
CA LYS A 761 -26.69 27.72 -8.29
C LYS A 761 -26.93 28.85 -9.28
N LEU A 762 -26.60 28.64 -10.54
CA LEU A 762 -26.96 29.59 -11.60
C LEU A 762 -28.44 29.40 -11.99
N SER A 763 -29.20 30.49 -12.07
CA SER A 763 -30.60 30.43 -12.53
C SER A 763 -30.70 30.00 -14.00
N ARG A 764 -31.83 29.40 -14.39
CA ARG A 764 -32.06 28.99 -15.80
C ARG A 764 -32.03 30.19 -16.76
N SER A 765 -32.58 31.33 -16.34
CA SER A 765 -32.54 32.61 -17.05
C SER A 765 -31.10 33.12 -17.23
N MET A 766 -30.23 32.96 -16.22
CA MET A 766 -28.83 33.36 -16.33
C MET A 766 -28.06 32.48 -17.31
N ILE A 767 -28.26 31.16 -17.25
CA ILE A 767 -27.62 30.18 -18.14
C ILE A 767 -27.96 30.46 -19.62
N GLN A 768 -29.22 30.82 -19.91
CA GLN A 768 -29.65 31.18 -21.27
C GLN A 768 -28.99 32.46 -21.81
N ASN A 769 -28.56 33.36 -20.92
CA ASN A 769 -27.93 34.63 -21.28
C ASN A 769 -26.40 34.59 -21.32
N LEU A 770 -25.77 33.43 -21.04
CA LEU A 770 -24.32 33.28 -21.07
C LEU A 770 -23.76 33.41 -22.50
N ARG A 771 -22.96 34.46 -22.72
CA ARG A 771 -22.26 34.69 -23.98
C ARG A 771 -20.82 34.19 -23.90
N TRP A 772 -20.61 32.97 -24.38
CA TRP A 772 -19.28 32.35 -24.44
C TRP A 772 -18.39 33.01 -25.49
N GLN A 773 -17.25 33.54 -25.06
CA GLN A 773 -16.16 33.97 -25.92
C GLN A 773 -15.19 32.82 -26.10
N LYS A 774 -14.94 32.39 -27.35
CA LYS A 774 -13.93 31.37 -27.64
C LYS A 774 -12.59 32.04 -27.88
N VAL A 775 -11.64 31.83 -26.98
CA VAL A 775 -10.28 32.36 -27.09
C VAL A 775 -9.30 31.19 -26.95
N HIS A 776 -8.53 30.92 -28.01
CA HIS A 776 -7.50 29.87 -28.03
C HIS A 776 -7.95 28.47 -27.58
N GLY A 777 -9.20 28.08 -27.90
CA GLY A 777 -9.76 26.77 -27.56
C GLY A 777 -10.44 26.70 -26.18
N LEU A 778 -10.33 27.75 -25.37
CA LEU A 778 -11.05 27.89 -24.11
C LEU A 778 -12.30 28.77 -24.29
N GLY A 779 -13.39 28.43 -23.59
CA GLY A 779 -14.61 29.23 -23.51
C GLY A 779 -14.57 30.12 -22.26
N VAL A 780 -14.61 31.43 -22.45
CA VAL A 780 -14.62 32.42 -21.36
C VAL A 780 -15.95 33.14 -21.33
N VAL A 781 -16.55 33.30 -20.15
CA VAL A 781 -17.78 34.07 -19.96
C VAL A 781 -17.69 34.88 -18.66
N ALA A 782 -18.05 36.16 -18.73
CA ALA A 782 -18.17 37.02 -17.56
C ALA A 782 -19.60 36.91 -17.02
N ILE A 783 -19.76 36.67 -15.72
CA ILE A 783 -21.06 36.50 -15.07
C ILE A 783 -21.19 37.61 -14.03
N THR A 784 -22.25 38.41 -14.13
CA THR A 784 -22.65 39.37 -13.09
C THR A 784 -24.13 39.15 -12.82
N GLY A 785 -24.47 38.84 -11.58
CA GLY A 785 -25.84 38.46 -11.20
C GLY A 785 -26.19 38.90 -9.80
N ARG A 786 -27.48 38.90 -9.48
CA ARG A 786 -27.99 39.12 -8.13
C ARG A 786 -28.03 37.77 -7.40
N LEU A 787 -27.39 37.69 -6.24
CA LEU A 787 -27.50 36.53 -5.36
C LEU A 787 -28.83 36.61 -4.60
N GLN A 788 -29.67 35.58 -4.74
CA GLN A 788 -30.93 35.43 -4.04
C GLN A 788 -30.82 34.24 -3.07
N ALA A 789 -31.23 34.44 -1.81
CA ALA A 789 -31.41 33.33 -0.88
C ALA A 789 -32.55 32.43 -1.40
N ALA A 790 -32.42 31.10 -1.28
CA ALA A 790 -33.49 30.17 -1.63
C ALA A 790 -34.75 30.56 -0.85
N SER A 791 -35.71 31.20 -1.51
CA SER A 791 -36.93 31.68 -0.87
C SER A 791 -37.95 30.55 -0.83
N LEU A 792 -38.45 30.23 0.36
CA LEU A 792 -39.61 29.37 0.63
C LEU A 792 -40.91 30.02 0.10
N GLU A 793 -41.06 30.15 -1.22
CA GLU A 793 -42.34 30.56 -1.81
C GLU A 793 -42.79 29.54 -2.86
N PRO A 794 -43.97 28.91 -2.67
CA PRO A 794 -44.52 27.99 -3.66
C PRO A 794 -44.91 28.77 -4.92
N PRO A 795 -44.71 28.21 -6.12
CA PRO A 795 -45.08 28.89 -7.36
C PRO A 795 -46.60 29.11 -7.39
N LEU A 796 -47.00 30.36 -7.58
CA LEU A 796 -48.38 30.76 -7.85
C LEU A 796 -48.87 30.02 -9.10
N LYS A 797 -49.99 29.31 -8.95
CA LYS A 797 -50.73 28.73 -10.07
C LYS A 797 -51.33 29.84 -10.92
N GLU A 798 -51.03 29.83 -12.21
CA GLU A 798 -51.80 30.56 -13.21
C GLU A 798 -53.14 29.82 -13.44
N GLU A 799 -54.23 30.41 -12.97
CA GLU A 799 -55.61 30.32 -13.47
C GLU A 799 -55.66 31.05 -14.83
N GLU A 800 -56.37 30.73 -15.92
CA GLU A 800 -57.55 29.94 -16.29
C GLU A 800 -57.42 29.67 -17.82
N ASP A 801 -57.98 28.59 -18.38
CA ASP A 801 -59.18 28.74 -19.24
C ASP A 801 -59.96 27.42 -19.38
N GLU A 802 -61.27 27.49 -19.13
CA GLU A 802 -62.27 26.42 -19.24
C GLU A 802 -62.77 26.16 -20.68
N ALA A 803 -63.08 24.88 -21.00
CA ALA A 803 -64.26 24.46 -21.79
C ALA A 803 -64.33 22.91 -21.96
N PRO A 804 -65.52 22.29 -22.15
CA PRO A 804 -65.90 21.14 -21.32
C PRO A 804 -66.04 19.76 -22.00
N ALA A 805 -65.77 18.75 -21.17
CA ALA A 805 -66.28 17.38 -21.07
C ALA A 805 -66.86 16.62 -22.30
N LYS A 806 -66.30 15.43 -22.56
CA LYS A 806 -67.10 14.19 -22.78
C LYS A 806 -66.31 12.91 -22.45
N LYS A 807 -66.98 12.05 -21.67
CA LYS A 807 -66.63 10.70 -21.20
C LYS A 807 -65.90 9.80 -22.22
N ARG A 808 -64.89 9.05 -21.75
CA ARG A 808 -64.85 7.57 -21.84
C ARG A 808 -63.82 7.00 -20.86
N ALA A 809 -64.20 5.88 -20.27
CA ALA A 809 -63.54 5.22 -19.14
C ALA A 809 -62.47 4.21 -19.57
N ARG A 810 -61.54 3.94 -18.63
CA ARG A 810 -61.15 2.60 -18.10
C ARG A 810 -59.68 2.19 -18.32
N LEU A 811 -59.02 1.85 -17.18
CA LEU A 811 -57.85 0.94 -16.96
C LEU A 811 -56.50 1.43 -17.54
N GLU A 812 -55.34 1.38 -16.87
CA GLU A 812 -54.81 0.48 -15.84
C GLU A 812 -53.88 1.21 -14.85
N ALA A 813 -53.74 0.63 -13.66
CA ALA A 813 -52.81 1.06 -12.62
C ALA A 813 -51.46 0.36 -12.75
N THR A 814 -50.37 1.12 -12.56
CA THR A 814 -49.06 0.59 -12.16
C THR A 814 -48.64 1.38 -10.91
N PRO A 815 -48.38 0.74 -9.75
CA PRO A 815 -48.02 1.47 -8.55
C PRO A 815 -46.55 1.87 -8.65
N ALA A 816 -46.30 3.17 -8.82
CA ALA A 816 -44.97 3.75 -8.67
C ALA A 816 -44.63 3.90 -7.17
N ILE A 817 -43.40 3.50 -6.87
CA ILE A 817 -42.68 3.58 -5.59
C ILE A 817 -42.75 5.01 -5.03
N PRO A 818 -42.98 5.21 -3.71
CA PRO A 818 -42.94 6.55 -3.13
C PRO A 818 -41.50 7.06 -3.15
N VAL A 819 -41.24 8.02 -4.04
CA VAL A 819 -40.01 8.82 -4.00
C VAL A 819 -40.08 9.67 -2.73
N SER A 820 -39.16 9.39 -1.82
CA SER A 820 -38.84 10.18 -0.65
C SER A 820 -38.77 11.66 -0.98
N GLN A 821 -39.44 12.45 -0.14
CA GLN A 821 -39.43 13.92 -0.11
C GLN A 821 -38.04 14.48 -0.40
N GLU A 822 -37.93 15.28 -1.46
CA GLU A 822 -36.73 16.07 -1.74
C GLU A 822 -36.45 16.98 -0.53
N ALA A 823 -35.24 16.88 -0.01
CA ALA A 823 -34.71 17.79 0.99
C ALA A 823 -34.80 19.23 0.46
N ASN A 824 -35.27 20.16 1.28
CA ASN A 824 -35.22 21.59 0.98
C ASN A 824 -33.79 21.96 0.59
N ASP A 825 -33.63 22.36 -0.66
CA ASP A 825 -32.36 22.73 -1.24
C ASP A 825 -32.10 24.21 -0.95
N ASP A 826 -31.50 24.48 0.22
CA ASP A 826 -31.19 25.83 0.73
C ASP A 826 -30.04 26.52 -0.03
N THR A 827 -29.65 26.03 -1.21
CA THR A 827 -28.53 26.60 -1.98
C THR A 827 -28.92 27.95 -2.60
N PRO A 828 -28.15 29.04 -2.37
CA PRO A 828 -28.45 30.35 -2.94
C PRO A 828 -28.36 30.34 -4.46
N VAL A 829 -29.25 31.08 -5.12
CA VAL A 829 -29.37 31.14 -6.58
C VAL A 829 -28.86 32.49 -7.10
N LEU A 830 -27.97 32.47 -8.08
CA LEU A 830 -27.51 33.65 -8.81
C LEU A 830 -28.39 33.87 -10.04
N ASP A 831 -29.15 34.97 -10.04
CA ASP A 831 -30.08 35.32 -11.11
C ASP A 831 -29.66 36.59 -11.87
N VAL A 832 -30.28 36.81 -13.02
CA VAL A 832 -30.08 37.98 -13.89
C VAL A 832 -30.45 39.25 -13.11
N ILE A 833 -29.64 40.30 -13.25
CA ILE A 833 -29.93 41.60 -12.62
C ILE A 833 -31.20 42.19 -13.26
N PRO A 834 -32.25 42.48 -12.48
CA PRO A 834 -33.45 43.12 -12.99
C PRO A 834 -33.16 44.49 -13.62
N THR A 835 -33.88 44.82 -14.70
CA THR A 835 -33.63 46.00 -15.55
C THR A 835 -33.70 47.34 -14.79
N ASN A 836 -34.43 47.37 -13.68
CA ASN A 836 -34.55 48.52 -12.78
C ASN A 836 -33.31 48.75 -11.88
N MET A 837 -32.49 47.72 -11.63
CA MET A 837 -31.22 47.80 -10.89
C MET A 837 -29.97 47.88 -11.78
N ALA A 838 -30.12 47.58 -13.08
CA ALA A 838 -29.01 47.57 -14.05
C ALA A 838 -28.25 48.91 -14.15
N THR A 839 -28.90 50.04 -13.84
CA THR A 839 -28.30 51.38 -13.89
C THR A 839 -27.27 51.62 -12.78
N ALA A 840 -27.40 50.94 -11.63
CA ALA A 840 -26.48 51.09 -10.49
C ALA A 840 -25.17 50.28 -10.66
N VAL A 841 -25.22 49.16 -11.39
CA VAL A 841 -24.09 48.20 -11.53
C VAL A 841 -23.15 48.55 -12.70
N ARG A 842 -23.58 49.37 -13.67
CA ARG A 842 -22.71 49.83 -14.79
C ARG A 842 -21.45 50.56 -14.35
N SER A 843 -21.37 51.03 -13.11
CA SER A 843 -20.26 51.84 -12.60
C SER A 843 -19.05 51.04 -12.11
N VAL A 844 -19.10 49.70 -12.02
CA VAL A 844 -18.14 48.95 -11.18
C VAL A 844 -17.10 48.09 -11.93
N ALA A 845 -17.24 47.79 -13.23
CA ALA A 845 -16.25 46.98 -13.94
C ALA A 845 -15.74 47.64 -15.22
N GLN A 846 -14.54 48.24 -15.18
CA GLN A 846 -13.79 48.56 -16.39
C GLN A 846 -13.50 47.25 -17.15
N PRO A 847 -13.79 47.17 -18.46
CA PRO A 847 -13.51 45.97 -19.23
C PRO A 847 -12.00 45.70 -19.25
N PHE A 848 -11.58 44.56 -18.69
CA PHE A 848 -10.19 44.14 -18.69
C PHE A 848 -9.99 42.96 -19.64
N HIS A 849 -8.80 42.87 -20.22
CA HIS A 849 -8.48 41.83 -21.20
C HIS A 849 -7.69 40.71 -20.52
N VAL A 850 -8.11 39.47 -20.71
CA VAL A 850 -7.50 38.27 -20.11
C VAL A 850 -7.04 37.33 -21.21
N GLY A 851 -5.77 36.91 -21.16
CA GLY A 851 -5.21 35.94 -22.10
C GLY A 851 -3.69 36.01 -22.11
N ASP A 852 -3.04 34.86 -22.36
CA ASP A 852 -1.60 34.82 -22.52
C ASP A 852 -1.23 34.86 -24.01
N LEU A 853 -0.58 35.94 -24.45
CA LEU A 853 -0.17 36.09 -25.84
C LEU A 853 1.25 35.53 -26.03
N ARG A 854 1.39 34.54 -26.91
CA ARG A 854 2.68 34.06 -27.38
C ARG A 854 3.10 34.86 -28.61
N LEU A 855 4.35 35.36 -28.61
CA LEU A 855 4.87 36.16 -29.72
C LEU A 855 4.92 35.37 -31.04
N ALA A 856 5.07 34.06 -30.98
CA ALA A 856 5.03 33.18 -32.17
C ALA A 856 3.64 33.16 -32.83
N ASP A 857 2.57 33.19 -32.04
CA ASP A 857 1.19 33.20 -32.54
C ASP A 857 0.79 34.60 -33.00
N LEU A 858 1.26 35.64 -32.30
CA LEU A 858 1.14 37.02 -32.76
C LEU A 858 1.78 37.19 -34.15
N ARG A 859 2.97 36.62 -34.38
CA ARG A 859 3.62 36.65 -35.70
C ARG A 859 2.77 36.01 -36.78
N LYS A 860 2.14 34.86 -36.52
CA LYS A 860 1.24 34.20 -37.48
C LYS A 860 0.01 35.07 -37.76
N LEU A 861 -0.57 35.66 -36.72
CA LEU A 861 -1.75 36.53 -36.82
C LEU A 861 -1.46 37.81 -37.63
N MET A 862 -0.28 38.41 -37.42
CA MET A 862 0.16 39.58 -38.19
C MET A 862 0.40 39.24 -39.66
N LYS A 863 1.06 38.12 -39.95
CA LYS A 863 1.25 37.63 -41.33
C LYS A 863 -0.07 37.31 -42.03
N ALA A 864 -1.02 36.69 -41.33
CA ALA A 864 -2.35 36.40 -41.87
C ALA A 864 -3.13 37.68 -42.21
N SER A 865 -2.87 38.78 -41.49
CA SER A 865 -3.44 40.10 -41.78
C SER A 865 -2.65 40.92 -42.81
N GLY A 866 -1.67 40.32 -43.49
CA GLY A 866 -0.88 40.97 -44.54
C GLY A 866 0.23 41.91 -44.06
N MET A 867 0.67 41.79 -42.80
CA MET A 867 1.80 42.55 -42.25
C MET A 867 3.06 41.67 -42.18
N GLU A 868 4.22 42.24 -42.51
CA GLU A 868 5.51 41.59 -42.37
C GLU A 868 5.88 41.52 -40.88
N ALA A 869 6.22 40.33 -40.38
CA ALA A 869 6.56 40.13 -38.97
C ALA A 869 7.78 39.20 -38.83
N GLU A 870 8.85 39.74 -38.27
CA GLU A 870 10.16 39.10 -38.12
C GLU A 870 10.67 39.20 -36.68
N PHE A 871 11.30 38.13 -36.20
CA PHE A 871 11.99 38.16 -34.91
C PHE A 871 13.37 38.78 -35.09
N ARG A 872 13.71 39.79 -34.29
CA ARG A 872 15.04 40.41 -34.28
C ARG A 872 15.66 40.35 -32.88
N GLY A 873 16.28 39.22 -32.55
CA GLY A 873 17.01 39.01 -31.28
C GLY A 873 16.15 39.03 -30.01
N GLU A 874 16.62 38.37 -28.95
CA GLU A 874 16.10 38.40 -27.56
C GLU A 874 14.58 38.60 -27.37
N GLY A 875 13.77 37.77 -28.04
CA GLY A 875 12.31 37.78 -27.82
C GLY A 875 11.58 39.04 -28.27
N ILE A 876 12.13 39.80 -29.22
CA ILE A 876 11.49 40.98 -29.82
C ILE A 876 10.91 40.63 -31.19
N LEU A 877 9.61 40.87 -31.38
CA LEU A 877 8.91 40.73 -32.66
C LEU A 877 8.77 42.11 -33.31
N VAL A 878 9.38 42.30 -34.48
CA VAL A 878 9.29 43.54 -35.26
C VAL A 878 8.28 43.36 -36.39
N ILE A 879 7.32 44.28 -36.48
CA ILE A 879 6.22 44.27 -37.45
C ILE A 879 6.40 45.46 -38.41
N ASN A 880 6.37 45.18 -39.72
CA ASN A 880 6.59 46.12 -40.83
C ASN A 880 7.84 47.01 -40.66
N GLY A 881 8.89 46.50 -39.98
CA GLY A 881 10.12 47.25 -39.69
C GLY A 881 9.95 48.47 -38.77
N THR A 882 8.75 48.73 -38.25
CA THR A 882 8.38 50.01 -37.60
C THR A 882 7.84 49.86 -36.18
N VAL A 883 7.20 48.72 -35.85
CA VAL A 883 6.63 48.46 -34.52
C VAL A 883 7.35 47.28 -33.87
N ALA A 884 7.90 47.47 -32.68
CA ALA A 884 8.53 46.40 -31.90
C ALA A 884 7.59 45.94 -30.78
N VAL A 885 7.36 44.63 -30.67
CA VAL A 885 6.56 44.00 -29.60
C VAL A 885 7.48 43.10 -28.79
N ARG A 886 7.54 43.34 -27.48
CA ARG A 886 8.32 42.55 -26.52
C ARG A 886 7.42 42.04 -25.41
N LYS A 887 7.71 40.83 -24.91
CA LYS A 887 7.07 40.28 -23.72
C LYS A 887 8.10 40.24 -22.59
N THR A 888 7.81 40.91 -21.48
CA THR A 888 8.66 40.89 -20.28
C THR A 888 8.49 39.57 -19.52
N ALA A 889 9.45 39.23 -18.65
CA ALA A 889 9.39 38.02 -17.80
C ALA A 889 8.17 38.01 -16.85
N ALA A 890 7.62 39.19 -16.52
CA ALA A 890 6.39 39.35 -15.74
C ALA A 890 5.09 39.16 -16.55
N GLY A 891 5.18 38.82 -17.84
CA GLY A 891 4.02 38.59 -18.71
C GLY A 891 3.42 39.86 -19.34
N THR A 892 3.97 41.04 -19.06
CA THR A 892 3.52 42.31 -19.66
C THR A 892 4.02 42.45 -21.10
N ILE A 893 3.14 42.85 -22.01
CA ILE A 893 3.45 43.08 -23.42
C ILE A 893 3.71 44.57 -23.64
N GLU A 894 4.93 44.89 -24.06
CA GLU A 894 5.33 46.23 -24.44
C GLU A 894 5.27 46.36 -25.96
N VAL A 895 4.55 47.37 -26.45
CA VAL A 895 4.46 47.71 -27.87
C VAL A 895 5.09 49.07 -28.04
N ASP A 896 6.27 49.11 -28.66
CA ASP A 896 7.00 50.32 -28.96
C ASP A 896 6.84 50.67 -30.44
N GLY A 897 6.40 51.90 -30.71
CA GLY A 897 6.22 52.44 -32.06
C GLY A 897 7.16 53.61 -32.25
N GLY A 898 8.05 53.53 -33.25
CA GLY A 898 9.06 54.56 -33.47
C GLY A 898 8.45 55.97 -33.61
N ALA A 899 8.86 56.88 -32.73
CA ALA A 899 8.48 58.29 -32.80
C ALA A 899 9.21 58.99 -33.96
N TYR A 900 8.70 58.85 -35.18
CA TYR A 900 9.08 59.70 -36.31
C TYR A 900 7.93 60.66 -36.62
N ASN A 901 8.09 61.90 -36.13
CA ASN A 901 7.38 63.13 -36.46
C ASN A 901 5.85 63.11 -36.60
N PHE A 902 5.19 63.74 -35.63
CA PHE A 902 3.83 64.28 -35.72
C PHE A 902 3.74 65.40 -36.79
N THR A 903 3.80 65.04 -38.07
CA THR A 903 3.37 65.92 -39.17
C THR A 903 2.91 65.06 -40.35
N ASP A 904 1.62 65.17 -40.67
CA ASP A 904 0.88 64.63 -41.83
C ASP A 904 -0.01 63.36 -41.58
N PRO A 905 -1.35 63.50 -41.58
CA PRO A 905 -2.31 62.38 -41.42
C PRO A 905 -2.34 61.37 -42.59
N ARG A 906 -1.49 61.55 -43.62
CA ARG A 906 -1.46 60.68 -44.81
C ARG A 906 -0.33 59.66 -44.81
N ASN A 907 0.49 59.61 -43.76
CA ASN A 907 1.59 58.65 -43.67
C ASN A 907 1.13 57.33 -43.02
N SER A 908 1.40 56.20 -43.68
CA SER A 908 0.86 54.86 -43.34
C SER A 908 1.30 54.30 -41.99
N ASP A 909 2.32 54.88 -41.37
CA ASP A 909 3.06 54.23 -40.29
C ASP A 909 2.42 54.41 -38.91
N ALA A 910 1.78 55.56 -38.67
CA ALA A 910 0.95 55.77 -37.48
C ALA A 910 -0.24 54.80 -37.46
N ALA A 911 -0.80 54.46 -38.62
CA ALA A 911 -1.87 53.47 -38.74
C ALA A 911 -1.38 52.05 -38.41
N THR A 912 -0.10 51.73 -38.64
CA THR A 912 0.48 50.41 -38.36
C THR A 912 0.52 50.13 -36.86
N PHE A 913 0.93 51.09 -36.02
CA PHE A 913 0.92 50.93 -34.56
C PHE A 913 -0.50 50.64 -34.02
N PHE A 914 -1.49 51.44 -34.44
CA PHE A 914 -2.88 51.22 -34.01
C PHE A 914 -3.48 49.92 -34.55
N LYS A 915 -3.10 49.48 -35.75
CA LYS A 915 -3.50 48.18 -36.31
C LYS A 915 -2.90 47.01 -35.53
N VAL A 916 -1.60 47.08 -35.18
CA VAL A 916 -0.92 46.07 -34.36
C VAL A 916 -1.55 46.00 -32.98
N LYS A 917 -1.77 47.14 -32.32
CA LYS A 917 -2.44 47.22 -31.02
C LYS A 917 -3.85 46.62 -31.07
N ARG A 918 -4.65 46.93 -32.10
CA ARG A 918 -5.99 46.35 -32.30
C ARG A 918 -5.94 44.82 -32.45
N LYS A 919 -5.01 44.31 -33.24
CA LYS A 919 -4.82 42.87 -33.47
C LYS A 919 -4.37 42.12 -32.21
N ILE A 920 -3.59 42.77 -31.34
CA ILE A 920 -3.24 42.23 -30.02
C ILE A 920 -4.49 42.10 -29.14
N TYR A 921 -5.34 43.13 -29.08
CA TYR A 921 -6.59 43.07 -28.31
C TYR A 921 -7.61 42.07 -28.86
N GLU A 922 -7.68 41.90 -30.18
CA GLU A 922 -8.51 40.86 -30.82
C GLU A 922 -8.10 39.43 -30.40
N GLY A 923 -6.85 39.23 -29.98
CA GLY A 923 -6.33 37.95 -29.48
C GLY A 923 -6.55 37.71 -27.98
N LEU A 924 -7.11 38.68 -27.24
CA LEU A 924 -7.34 38.57 -25.80
C LEU A 924 -8.85 38.46 -25.51
N ALA A 925 -9.24 37.70 -24.49
CA ALA A 925 -10.63 37.64 -24.05
C ALA A 925 -11.00 38.96 -23.38
N VAL A 926 -12.19 39.49 -23.68
CA VAL A 926 -12.66 40.74 -23.06
C VAL A 926 -13.58 40.38 -21.90
N VAL A 927 -13.15 40.66 -20.68
CA VAL A 927 -13.99 40.54 -19.49
C VAL A 927 -14.59 41.90 -19.19
N ALA A 928 -15.80 42.13 -19.72
CA ALA A 928 -16.62 43.30 -19.42
C ALA A 928 -17.81 42.87 -18.55
N GLY A 929 -18.11 43.62 -17.49
CA GLY A 929 -19.36 43.43 -16.76
C GLY A 929 -20.52 43.95 -17.61
N GLY A 930 -21.26 43.05 -18.26
CA GLY A 930 -22.45 43.38 -19.06
C GLY A 930 -22.75 42.38 -20.16
#